data_AF-A0A8H7CMT0-F1
#
_entry.id   AF-A0A8H7CMT0-F1
#
_cell.length_a   1.000
_cell.length_b   1.000
_cell.length_c   1.000
_cell.angle_alpha   90.00
_cell.angle_beta   90.00
_cell.angle_gamma   90.00
#
_symmetry.space_group_name_H-M   'P 1'
#
loop_
_entity.id
_entity.type
_entity.pdbx_description
1 polymer ?
#
loop_
_entity_poly.entity_id
_entity_poly.type
_entity_poly.pdbx_seq_one_letter_code
_entity_poly.pdbx_strand_id
1 'polypeptide(L)'
;MPFPLRPGKKRRASDADYTPSSSVAKQIKMTRATREPTPDPQPDESDDVLPPSSAPASPVFWDENNLPIIDDTPIRAPSPFELDLPPLPASPSPETPPTSPARGPYTSPFKSSPEKVYGGRPRVTKPHRNGRGIRAKKQTQEWIDLKEAQESAVRVQANMLRVQEEKFAAEQRDQAKQNEIFDSLKYLTSDGTPMHKVFELLFSANAEDYRTTAVVTRVLRSHGTKLLEKWTERAPEAVDTFLSARVIEEIQHEGRAIQSFLTREPKTQVTHLLSSFDMKGLGSKLKELAPMLWDILAAASTTHNLATEAPETRRDRSLVFTTVCAMISILRSQKANNFQAVIALFLLGSGASKRETEVFAHAGISLSYKSVMNYLDTLSQEGVLQFRAVWRECMCSLVWDNLNIAFRVESQRLDNKNHFDNGTTATLIPIYNPFTNEPRTARGTLPLSMKRPRTSTMPTYSWTAADTLPSPSDARKTEECLIWQLKSIALEHIPEFAHLKSLLGPCPEVDQIQLHKTEQFPLPAMHEDESSLEGTITVITKLLEQLQTSSEDLKDHGLVFANGDLLTDNLINTVKRFLFLIFEFTDDLAQVEGSRRNSTDVLEGMQPLVRRLGIFHAKMAGCRLVVNEHWGKPNATIAGGLCWEHTQLLQRKPISAGWKSKKAAPWKPSHELLQISSAGHVRDAFRIHCGNANFAEWAAQADFNEFNAVAGKVYDSLYTTTAYDAACDRGDAQRDAAFENSVLYNRDSLLYLLLVSSIKAGDIGCVVLVFRIWAVMMRSPKTMPKYADAFFETLNRIKTYDPVLQRFFLHNWLVNLTGLAFRFKEVDLLQEHQNFWAKIVYNAKGVNRSWTWLARITVCIFALRDAMKTVHATFKIPDYGTKHTVPDMQNEIRRVAERTVSKSYGRNGPGRIKWCEFVIYLKRYTLIPPGSEVEQTRDLTSADGDDDENTQEDHEATQEDLEMDDEEPYEMLDSLLGTAEAMADEMFN
;
A
#
# COMPACT_ATOMS: atom_id res chain seq x y z
N MET A 1 -31.38 -51.87 -34.87
CA MET A 1 -32.10 -52.80 -33.97
C MET A 1 -31.65 -52.52 -32.54
N PRO A 2 -32.53 -52.67 -31.52
CA PRO A 2 -32.19 -52.34 -30.13
C PRO A 2 -31.44 -53.49 -29.43
N PHE A 3 -30.71 -53.16 -28.36
CA PHE A 3 -30.27 -54.10 -27.33
C PHE A 3 -30.85 -53.68 -25.96
N PRO A 4 -31.03 -54.62 -25.01
CA PRO A 4 -32.18 -54.55 -24.10
C PRO A 4 -31.88 -54.12 -22.66
N LEU A 5 -32.97 -53.76 -21.96
CA LEU A 5 -33.06 -53.54 -20.52
C LEU A 5 -32.51 -54.74 -19.70
N ARG A 6 -31.89 -54.46 -18.55
CA ARG A 6 -31.57 -55.46 -17.52
C ARG A 6 -32.61 -55.45 -16.38
N PRO A 7 -32.87 -56.60 -15.72
CA PRO A 7 -33.99 -56.75 -14.80
C PRO A 7 -33.68 -56.30 -13.37
N GLY A 8 -34.71 -55.82 -12.65
CA GLY A 8 -34.63 -55.52 -11.22
C GLY A 8 -34.53 -56.76 -10.33
N LYS A 9 -33.87 -56.62 -9.17
CA LYS A 9 -33.79 -57.68 -8.14
C LYS A 9 -34.92 -57.56 -7.11
N LYS A 10 -35.47 -58.72 -6.70
CA LYS A 10 -36.55 -58.82 -5.71
C LYS A 10 -36.00 -58.77 -4.28
N ARG A 11 -36.73 -58.14 -3.35
CA ARG A 11 -36.56 -58.32 -1.90
C ARG A 11 -37.07 -59.70 -1.45
N ARG A 12 -36.34 -60.33 -0.52
CA ARG A 12 -36.87 -61.06 0.66
C ARG A 12 -35.90 -60.78 1.82
N ALA A 13 -36.28 -60.42 3.04
CA ALA A 13 -37.46 -60.69 3.89
C ALA A 13 -37.32 -61.92 4.81
N SER A 14 -37.09 -61.58 6.08
CA SER A 14 -37.45 -62.28 7.33
C SER A 14 -37.64 -61.14 8.33
N ASP A 15 -38.84 -60.84 8.81
CA ASP A 15 -39.59 -61.57 9.86
C ASP A 15 -38.90 -61.43 11.24
N ALA A 16 -39.58 -61.09 12.34
CA ALA A 16 -40.90 -60.47 12.51
C ALA A 16 -41.02 -59.97 13.97
N ASP A 17 -41.83 -58.94 14.23
CA ASP A 17 -42.88 -59.02 15.27
C ASP A 17 -43.82 -57.81 15.26
N TYR A 18 -45.07 -58.03 15.68
CA TYR A 18 -46.17 -57.05 15.56
C TYR A 18 -47.28 -57.33 16.58
N THR A 19 -47.65 -56.32 17.40
CA THR A 19 -49.05 -55.89 17.58
C THR A 19 -49.15 -54.58 18.41
N PRO A 20 -50.23 -53.78 18.29
CA PRO A 20 -50.33 -52.43 18.89
C PRO A 20 -51.52 -52.23 19.84
N SER A 21 -51.61 -51.03 20.46
CA SER A 21 -52.88 -50.49 20.99
C SER A 21 -52.94 -48.95 20.95
N SER A 22 -53.92 -48.42 20.19
CA SER A 22 -54.86 -47.30 20.52
C SER A 22 -54.46 -46.15 21.47
N SER A 23 -54.84 -44.87 21.26
CA SER A 23 -55.74 -44.27 20.23
C SER A 23 -55.87 -42.73 20.31
N VAL A 24 -56.11 -42.08 19.15
CA VAL A 24 -57.05 -40.93 18.92
C VAL A 24 -56.71 -39.52 19.50
N ALA A 25 -57.07 -38.37 18.88
CA ALA A 25 -57.23 -37.91 17.47
C ALA A 25 -57.55 -36.37 17.43
N LYS A 26 -57.67 -35.81 16.20
CA LYS A 26 -58.16 -34.47 15.76
C LYS A 26 -57.07 -33.39 15.59
N GLN A 27 -56.93 -32.63 14.49
CA GLN A 27 -57.79 -32.08 13.40
C GLN A 27 -57.99 -30.56 13.54
N ILE A 28 -57.44 -29.78 12.60
CA ILE A 28 -58.00 -28.50 12.12
C ILE A 28 -57.84 -28.48 10.58
N LYS A 29 -58.75 -27.82 9.86
CA LYS A 29 -58.75 -27.66 8.40
C LYS A 29 -58.29 -26.26 7.99
N MET A 30 -57.69 -26.14 6.80
CA MET A 30 -57.65 -24.88 6.04
C MET A 30 -58.99 -24.62 5.33
N THR A 31 -59.34 -23.34 5.17
CA THR A 31 -60.32 -22.85 4.18
C THR A 31 -59.83 -21.53 3.58
N ARG A 32 -60.07 -21.35 2.28
CA ARG A 32 -59.58 -20.25 1.43
C ARG A 32 -60.71 -19.25 1.16
N ALA A 33 -60.42 -17.95 1.20
CA ALA A 33 -61.35 -16.90 0.76
C ALA A 33 -60.56 -15.73 0.11
N THR A 34 -61.13 -15.16 -0.95
CA THR A 34 -60.59 -14.03 -1.73
C THR A 34 -61.23 -12.71 -1.31
N ARG A 35 -60.55 -11.57 -1.52
CA ARG A 35 -61.19 -10.25 -1.53
C ARG A 35 -60.43 -9.22 -2.36
N GLU A 36 -61.19 -8.34 -3.01
CA GLU A 36 -60.75 -7.19 -3.80
C GLU A 36 -60.69 -5.90 -2.94
N PRO A 37 -60.06 -4.80 -3.43
CA PRO A 37 -59.69 -3.63 -2.61
C PRO A 37 -60.69 -2.46 -2.66
N THR A 38 -60.62 -1.56 -1.66
CA THR A 38 -60.98 -0.12 -1.62
C THR A 38 -61.23 0.32 -0.16
N PRO A 39 -61.22 1.63 0.20
CA PRO A 39 -60.44 2.77 -0.34
C PRO A 39 -59.70 3.55 0.79
N ASP A 40 -58.95 4.60 0.43
CA ASP A 40 -58.35 5.55 1.39
C ASP A 40 -59.39 6.45 2.11
N PRO A 41 -59.18 6.78 3.40
CA PRO A 41 -59.80 7.92 4.07
C PRO A 41 -58.81 9.08 4.27
N GLN A 42 -59.27 10.32 4.03
CA GLN A 42 -58.55 11.54 4.40
C GLN A 42 -58.70 11.88 5.90
N PRO A 43 -57.86 12.78 6.46
CA PRO A 43 -57.79 13.00 7.92
C PRO A 43 -58.87 13.95 8.45
N ASP A 44 -59.11 13.92 9.76
CA ASP A 44 -59.85 14.94 10.51
C ASP A 44 -59.31 15.05 11.96
N GLU A 45 -59.69 16.12 12.67
CA GLU A 45 -58.98 16.72 13.81
C GLU A 45 -59.34 16.16 15.21
N SER A 46 -58.37 16.20 16.15
CA SER A 46 -58.60 16.58 17.57
C SER A 46 -57.29 16.71 18.37
N ASP A 47 -57.15 17.79 19.15
CA ASP A 47 -56.04 18.03 20.09
C ASP A 47 -56.24 17.33 21.46
N ASP A 48 -55.15 17.06 22.19
CA ASP A 48 -55.05 17.55 23.58
C ASP A 48 -53.60 17.64 24.13
N VAL A 49 -53.15 18.90 24.21
CA VAL A 49 -52.00 19.60 24.84
C VAL A 49 -51.25 18.93 26.03
N LEU A 50 -49.90 19.07 26.09
CA LEU A 50 -49.05 19.70 27.18
C LEU A 50 -47.53 19.37 27.06
N PRO A 51 -46.59 20.18 27.66
CA PRO A 51 -45.33 20.57 26.98
C PRO A 51 -44.04 20.37 27.84
N PRO A 52 -43.00 21.25 27.83
CA PRO A 52 -41.92 21.30 26.83
C PRO A 52 -40.48 21.23 27.42
N SER A 53 -39.46 21.00 26.58
CA SER A 53 -38.08 21.46 26.88
C SER A 53 -37.23 21.82 25.65
N SER A 54 -37.07 23.14 25.45
CA SER A 54 -35.91 23.85 24.85
C SER A 54 -34.97 23.12 23.87
N ALA A 55 -35.03 23.53 22.60
CA ALA A 55 -33.90 23.46 21.65
C ALA A 55 -33.69 24.84 20.98
N PRO A 56 -32.45 25.33 20.80
CA PRO A 56 -32.21 26.66 20.24
C PRO A 56 -32.29 26.71 18.70
N ALA A 57 -33.21 27.55 18.22
CA ALA A 57 -33.44 28.06 16.87
C ALA A 57 -32.44 27.72 15.73
N SER A 58 -32.99 27.15 14.65
CA SER A 58 -32.42 27.27 13.29
C SER A 58 -32.78 28.63 12.67
N PRO A 59 -31.87 29.31 11.95
CA PRO A 59 -32.21 30.47 11.12
C PRO A 59 -32.93 30.05 9.83
N VAL A 60 -33.76 30.95 9.30
CA VAL A 60 -34.66 30.72 8.14
C VAL A 60 -33.91 30.88 6.80
N PHE A 61 -34.28 30.08 5.81
CA PHE A 61 -33.79 30.21 4.42
C PHE A 61 -34.42 31.40 3.70
N TRP A 62 -33.67 32.03 2.78
CA TRP A 62 -34.16 33.16 1.98
C TRP A 62 -34.77 32.72 0.65
N ASP A 63 -35.68 33.55 0.15
CA ASP A 63 -36.49 33.42 -1.07
C ASP A 63 -35.64 33.30 -2.35
N GLU A 64 -36.08 32.48 -3.32
CA GLU A 64 -35.37 32.19 -4.58
C GLU A 64 -35.51 33.29 -5.65
N ASN A 65 -36.33 34.32 -5.42
CA ASN A 65 -36.74 35.29 -6.45
C ASN A 65 -35.86 36.56 -6.58
N ASN A 66 -34.56 36.52 -6.25
CA ASN A 66 -33.64 37.66 -6.42
C ASN A 66 -32.32 37.30 -7.13
N LEU A 67 -32.33 37.39 -8.46
CA LEU A 67 -31.12 37.37 -9.29
C LEU A 67 -30.53 38.79 -9.38
N PRO A 68 -29.26 39.02 -8.99
CA PRO A 68 -28.58 40.29 -9.26
C PRO A 68 -28.26 40.44 -10.75
N ILE A 69 -28.43 41.65 -11.27
CA ILE A 69 -28.22 42.00 -12.69
C ILE A 69 -26.73 41.93 -13.05
N ILE A 70 -26.40 41.36 -14.21
CA ILE A 70 -25.06 41.38 -14.80
C ILE A 70 -24.83 42.73 -15.47
N ASP A 71 -23.73 43.41 -15.14
CA ASP A 71 -23.33 44.69 -15.73
C ASP A 71 -22.26 44.46 -16.82
N ASP A 72 -22.68 44.52 -18.09
CA ASP A 72 -21.84 44.31 -19.27
C ASP A 72 -20.91 45.51 -19.54
N THR A 73 -19.84 45.64 -18.73
CA THR A 73 -18.74 46.59 -18.99
C THR A 73 -17.46 45.87 -19.42
N PRO A 74 -16.91 46.15 -20.63
CA PRO A 74 -15.75 45.42 -21.15
C PRO A 74 -14.45 45.86 -20.48
N ILE A 75 -13.91 45.00 -19.60
CA ILE A 75 -12.64 45.26 -18.92
C ILE A 75 -11.48 45.22 -19.93
N ARG A 76 -10.77 46.34 -19.99
CA ARG A 76 -9.69 46.66 -20.94
C ARG A 76 -8.40 45.88 -20.62
N ALA A 77 -7.89 45.12 -21.59
CA ALA A 77 -6.62 44.42 -21.45
C ALA A 77 -5.42 45.39 -21.27
N PRO A 78 -4.51 45.17 -20.31
CA PRO A 78 -3.21 45.84 -20.26
C PRO A 78 -2.27 45.33 -21.35
N SER A 79 -1.53 46.24 -22.00
CA SER A 79 -0.40 45.90 -22.87
C SER A 79 0.83 45.50 -22.05
N PRO A 80 1.80 44.74 -22.60
CA PRO A 80 2.98 44.32 -21.86
C PRO A 80 3.85 45.51 -21.43
N PHE A 81 4.39 45.44 -20.21
CA PHE A 81 5.48 46.32 -19.76
C PHE A 81 6.83 45.68 -20.12
N GLU A 82 7.80 46.53 -20.47
CA GLU A 82 9.13 46.11 -20.88
C GLU A 82 10.00 45.64 -19.70
N LEU A 83 10.85 44.64 -19.97
CA LEU A 83 11.71 44.00 -18.98
C LEU A 83 13.10 44.67 -18.97
N ASP A 84 13.22 45.77 -18.24
CA ASP A 84 14.52 46.42 -18.01
C ASP A 84 15.37 45.54 -17.06
N LEU A 85 16.48 45.00 -17.58
CA LEU A 85 17.33 44.05 -16.88
C LEU A 85 18.37 44.76 -15.99
N PRO A 86 18.36 44.59 -14.66
CA PRO A 86 19.45 45.06 -13.81
C PRO A 86 20.72 44.21 -14.02
N PRO A 87 21.92 44.83 -14.09
CA PRO A 87 23.16 44.10 -14.35
C PRO A 87 23.62 43.25 -13.15
N LEU A 88 24.31 42.16 -13.46
CA LEU A 88 24.84 41.19 -12.49
C LEU A 88 25.90 41.82 -11.54
N PRO A 89 25.88 41.50 -10.24
CA PRO A 89 26.90 41.96 -9.30
C PRO A 89 28.22 41.18 -9.48
N ALA A 90 29.28 41.89 -9.87
CA ALA A 90 30.64 41.33 -9.94
C ALA A 90 31.30 41.23 -8.54
N SER A 91 32.20 40.25 -8.38
CA SER A 91 32.82 39.91 -7.08
C SER A 91 33.87 40.93 -6.61
N PRO A 92 33.88 41.33 -5.32
CA PRO A 92 34.94 42.16 -4.76
C PRO A 92 36.11 41.31 -4.23
N SER A 93 37.33 41.60 -4.71
CA SER A 93 38.60 41.05 -4.21
C SER A 93 39.76 41.95 -4.66
N PRO A 94 40.91 41.99 -3.93
CA PRO A 94 41.24 43.25 -3.24
C PRO A 94 42.67 43.78 -3.46
N GLU A 95 42.88 45.10 -3.32
CA GLU A 95 44.25 45.66 -3.32
C GLU A 95 44.49 46.89 -2.41
N THR A 96 45.35 46.64 -1.41
CA THR A 96 46.39 47.52 -0.79
C THR A 96 46.21 49.04 -0.55
N PRO A 97 46.46 49.49 0.69
CA PRO A 97 47.28 50.68 0.99
C PRO A 97 48.79 50.31 1.19
N PRO A 98 49.75 51.24 1.01
CA PRO A 98 51.19 50.92 1.00
C PRO A 98 51.94 51.18 2.32
N THR A 99 52.96 50.34 2.59
CA THR A 99 54.30 50.60 3.23
C THR A 99 54.42 51.53 4.46
N SER A 100 55.19 51.26 5.52
CA SER A 100 56.13 50.18 5.93
C SER A 100 56.63 50.51 7.37
N PRO A 101 57.64 49.82 7.95
CA PRO A 101 57.79 48.41 8.32
C PRO A 101 57.75 48.28 9.89
N ALA A 102 58.29 47.31 10.65
CA ALA A 102 59.12 46.12 10.42
C ALA A 102 58.97 45.09 11.59
N ARG A 103 59.53 43.88 11.40
CA ARG A 103 60.00 42.89 12.42
C ARG A 103 59.08 42.52 13.61
N GLY A 104 58.48 41.32 13.52
CA GLY A 104 58.09 40.49 14.68
C GLY A 104 59.26 39.58 15.16
N PRO A 105 59.04 38.31 15.59
CA PRO A 105 57.86 37.46 15.37
C PRO A 105 57.14 36.95 16.64
N TYR A 106 56.07 36.16 16.41
CA TYR A 106 55.45 35.20 17.33
C TYR A 106 56.48 34.13 17.82
N THR A 107 56.25 33.24 18.81
CA THR A 107 55.01 32.56 19.28
C THR A 107 55.07 32.20 20.78
N SER A 108 53.90 31.96 21.39
CA SER A 108 53.74 31.03 22.53
C SER A 108 53.59 29.61 22.00
N PRO A 109 54.22 28.58 22.62
CA PRO A 109 53.36 27.49 23.12
C PRO A 109 53.86 26.65 24.33
N PHE A 110 52.88 26.24 25.15
CA PHE A 110 52.68 24.91 25.79
C PHE A 110 53.55 24.30 26.95
N LYS A 111 52.79 23.67 27.88
CA LYS A 111 53.02 22.38 28.61
C LYS A 111 53.93 22.28 29.86
N SER A 112 53.29 22.53 31.02
CA SER A 112 53.11 21.60 32.16
C SER A 112 54.15 20.51 32.56
N SER A 113 54.76 20.66 33.75
CA SER A 113 55.09 19.62 34.78
C SER A 113 56.14 18.52 34.45
N PRO A 114 56.71 17.74 35.41
CA PRO A 114 56.53 17.70 36.88
C PRO A 114 57.86 17.81 37.72
N GLU A 115 57.95 17.12 38.87
CA GLU A 115 58.93 17.29 39.98
C GLU A 115 60.30 16.55 39.88
N LYS A 116 61.19 16.79 40.90
CA LYS A 116 62.20 15.86 41.51
C LYS A 116 63.48 15.55 40.70
N VAL A 117 64.70 15.38 41.24
CA VAL A 117 65.42 15.64 42.54
C VAL A 117 66.91 15.96 42.17
N TYR A 118 67.96 16.22 42.99
CA TYR A 118 68.37 16.15 44.43
C TYR A 118 69.44 17.27 44.66
N GLY A 119 70.19 17.47 45.76
CA GLY A 119 70.29 16.90 47.12
C GLY A 119 71.65 17.27 47.79
N GLY A 120 71.80 17.12 49.12
CA GLY A 120 73.12 17.06 49.82
C GLY A 120 73.86 18.36 50.20
N ARG A 121 74.02 18.61 51.52
CA ARG A 121 75.05 19.53 52.12
C ARG A 121 76.34 18.72 52.44
N PRO A 122 77.55 19.32 52.59
CA PRO A 122 78.00 19.81 53.91
C PRO A 122 78.98 21.03 53.89
N ARG A 123 79.70 21.26 55.01
CA ARG A 123 80.47 22.49 55.36
C ARG A 123 81.99 22.45 55.04
N VAL A 124 82.51 23.57 54.53
CA VAL A 124 83.79 24.26 54.87
C VAL A 124 85.14 23.49 54.79
N THR A 125 86.04 23.98 53.92
CA THR A 125 87.39 24.50 54.32
C THR A 125 88.04 25.35 53.20
N LYS A 126 89.16 26.03 53.51
CA LYS A 126 89.82 27.06 52.65
C LYS A 126 91.00 26.48 51.86
N PRO A 127 91.40 27.14 50.75
CA PRO A 127 92.64 27.95 50.81
C PRO A 127 92.40 29.36 50.20
N HIS A 128 93.06 30.49 50.52
CA HIS A 128 94.47 30.83 50.81
C HIS A 128 95.40 30.59 49.58
N ARG A 129 96.24 31.52 49.12
CA ARG A 129 96.44 32.96 49.42
C ARG A 129 97.30 33.55 48.29
N ASN A 130 97.17 34.87 48.04
CA ASN A 130 98.11 35.68 47.23
C ASN A 130 98.20 35.32 45.71
N GLY A 131 98.62 36.24 44.83
CA GLY A 131 98.81 37.67 45.06
C GLY A 131 99.34 38.47 43.86
N ARG A 132 99.28 39.80 44.00
CA ARG A 132 99.99 40.82 43.19
C ARG A 132 99.70 40.87 41.68
N GLY A 133 98.44 41.20 41.37
CA GLY A 133 97.96 41.74 40.09
C GLY A 133 96.64 42.52 40.30
N ILE A 134 96.55 43.29 41.39
CA ILE A 134 95.34 43.45 42.20
C ILE A 134 94.95 44.94 42.40
N ARG A 135 93.66 45.15 42.73
CA ARG A 135 93.07 46.32 43.43
C ARG A 135 92.49 47.50 42.64
N ALA A 136 92.61 47.58 41.31
CA ALA A 136 92.18 48.77 40.56
C ALA A 136 90.78 48.72 39.89
N LYS A 137 90.30 47.56 39.43
CA LYS A 137 89.13 47.50 38.51
C LYS A 137 87.79 47.00 39.09
N LYS A 138 87.76 46.20 40.17
CA LYS A 138 86.51 45.51 40.56
C LYS A 138 85.57 46.35 41.43
N GLN A 139 86.10 47.05 42.44
CA GLN A 139 85.28 47.87 43.34
C GLN A 139 84.63 49.08 42.65
N THR A 140 85.22 49.58 41.55
CA THR A 140 84.65 50.69 40.78
C THR A 140 83.40 50.28 40.03
N GLN A 141 83.40 49.09 39.39
CA GLN A 141 82.23 48.57 38.71
C GLN A 141 81.11 48.24 39.71
N GLU A 142 81.44 47.54 40.81
CA GLU A 142 80.48 47.22 41.88
C GLU A 142 79.80 48.47 42.50
N TRP A 143 80.45 49.64 42.48
CA TRP A 143 79.85 50.92 42.91
C TRP A 143 79.02 51.62 41.82
N ILE A 144 79.40 51.48 40.55
CA ILE A 144 78.63 52.01 39.41
C ILE A 144 77.34 51.20 39.25
N ASP A 145 77.44 49.87 39.21
CA ASP A 145 76.31 48.95 39.06
C ASP A 145 75.28 49.15 40.20
N LEU A 146 75.74 49.32 41.45
CA LEU A 146 74.86 49.58 42.59
C LEU A 146 74.16 50.94 42.47
N LYS A 147 74.87 51.98 42.00
CA LYS A 147 74.31 53.33 41.84
C LYS A 147 73.33 53.40 40.67
N GLU A 148 73.62 52.75 39.55
CA GLU A 148 72.67 52.61 38.42
C GLU A 148 71.47 51.74 38.81
N ALA A 149 71.64 50.67 39.60
CA ALA A 149 70.52 49.89 40.14
C ALA A 149 69.63 50.73 41.07
N GLN A 150 70.23 51.59 41.90
CA GLN A 150 69.49 52.45 42.82
C GLN A 150 68.78 53.61 42.09
N GLU A 151 69.44 54.25 41.12
CA GLU A 151 68.84 55.30 40.29
C GLU A 151 67.78 54.78 39.31
N SER A 152 67.96 53.57 38.77
CA SER A 152 66.94 52.91 37.94
C SER A 152 65.75 52.42 38.77
N ALA A 153 65.95 51.89 39.98
CA ALA A 153 64.85 51.58 40.91
C ALA A 153 64.04 52.83 41.26
N VAL A 154 64.70 53.95 41.58
CA VAL A 154 64.04 55.24 41.80
C VAL A 154 63.30 55.73 40.55
N ARG A 155 63.88 55.59 39.35
CA ARG A 155 63.18 55.92 38.08
C ARG A 155 61.97 55.03 37.81
N VAL A 156 62.05 53.72 38.08
CA VAL A 156 60.93 52.79 37.90
C VAL A 156 59.83 53.09 38.90
N GLN A 157 60.15 53.34 40.17
CA GLN A 157 59.17 53.69 41.19
C GLN A 157 58.54 55.07 40.93
N ALA A 158 59.32 56.05 40.47
CA ALA A 158 58.81 57.34 40.02
C ALA A 158 57.90 57.22 38.78
N ASN A 159 58.24 56.37 37.80
CA ASN A 159 57.38 56.10 36.66
C ASN A 159 56.11 55.32 37.04
N MET A 160 56.17 54.40 38.03
CA MET A 160 54.97 53.74 38.55
C MET A 160 54.05 54.74 39.27
N LEU A 161 54.61 55.65 40.09
CA LEU A 161 53.85 56.77 40.65
C LEU A 161 53.24 57.62 39.51
N ARG A 162 54.05 58.04 38.53
CA ARG A 162 53.56 58.91 37.43
C ARG A 162 52.47 58.24 36.60
N VAL A 163 52.51 56.92 36.39
CA VAL A 163 51.46 56.16 35.70
C VAL A 163 50.22 55.97 36.59
N GLN A 164 50.38 55.87 37.91
CA GLN A 164 49.25 55.89 38.86
C GLN A 164 48.61 57.29 38.95
N GLU A 165 49.41 58.35 38.95
CA GLU A 165 48.96 59.75 38.89
C GLU A 165 48.31 60.09 37.55
N GLU A 166 48.85 59.62 36.42
CA GLU A 166 48.23 59.75 35.10
C GLU A 166 46.89 59.00 35.01
N LYS A 167 46.80 57.80 35.60
CA LYS A 167 45.52 57.07 35.72
C LYS A 167 44.54 57.79 36.63
N PHE A 168 44.94 58.20 37.82
CA PHE A 168 44.09 58.91 38.77
C PHE A 168 43.65 60.27 38.22
N ALA A 169 44.50 60.96 37.45
CA ALA A 169 44.14 62.18 36.74
C ALA A 169 43.25 61.91 35.51
N ALA A 170 43.36 60.76 34.86
CA ALA A 170 42.40 60.34 33.81
C ALA A 170 41.04 60.00 34.42
N GLU A 171 41.02 59.23 35.51
CA GLU A 171 39.82 58.92 36.30
C GLU A 171 39.17 60.20 36.82
N GLN A 172 39.93 61.15 37.39
CA GLN A 172 39.38 62.46 37.78
C GLN A 172 38.90 63.29 36.59
N ARG A 173 39.54 63.24 35.42
CA ARG A 173 39.07 63.94 34.21
C ARG A 173 37.77 63.34 33.68
N ASP A 174 37.63 62.02 33.69
CA ASP A 174 36.41 61.36 33.23
C ASP A 174 35.29 61.45 34.27
N GLN A 175 35.61 61.46 35.58
CA GLN A 175 34.69 61.82 36.65
C GLN A 175 34.22 63.29 36.54
N ALA A 176 35.13 64.22 36.21
CA ALA A 176 34.79 65.62 35.98
C ALA A 176 33.88 65.79 34.75
N LYS A 177 34.17 65.13 33.62
CA LYS A 177 33.27 65.10 32.45
C LYS A 177 31.92 64.46 32.77
N GLN A 178 31.88 63.38 33.56
CA GLN A 178 30.62 62.79 34.00
C GLN A 178 29.82 63.80 34.83
N ASN A 179 30.46 64.50 35.77
CA ASN A 179 29.80 65.54 36.56
C ASN A 179 29.32 66.70 35.68
N GLU A 180 30.12 67.18 34.73
CA GLU A 180 29.76 68.20 33.74
C GLU A 180 28.55 67.79 32.88
N ILE A 181 28.48 66.52 32.45
CA ILE A 181 27.33 65.95 31.74
C ILE A 181 26.11 65.86 32.67
N PHE A 182 26.27 65.42 33.92
CA PHE A 182 25.18 65.34 34.90
C PHE A 182 24.64 66.73 35.29
N ASP A 183 25.50 67.75 35.39
CA ASP A 183 25.10 69.12 35.70
C ASP A 183 24.44 69.79 34.49
N SER A 184 24.89 69.49 33.26
CA SER A 184 24.20 69.86 32.02
C SER A 184 22.81 69.21 31.92
N LEU A 185 22.68 67.94 32.32
CA LEU A 185 21.39 67.24 32.38
C LEU A 185 20.46 67.83 33.46
N LYS A 186 20.98 68.22 34.63
CA LYS A 186 20.20 68.95 35.64
C LYS A 186 19.67 70.27 35.08
N TYR A 187 20.52 71.04 34.40
CA TYR A 187 20.15 72.31 33.79
C TYR A 187 18.99 72.17 32.79
N LEU A 188 19.03 71.14 31.93
CA LEU A 188 17.95 70.81 30.99
C LEU A 188 16.62 70.47 31.69
N THR A 189 16.66 69.96 32.93
CA THR A 189 15.45 69.68 33.72
C THR A 189 14.95 70.84 34.58
N SER A 190 15.78 71.84 34.90
CA SER A 190 15.37 72.97 35.74
C SER A 190 14.44 73.96 35.04
N ASP A 191 14.48 74.07 33.71
CA ASP A 191 13.53 74.88 32.90
C ASP A 191 12.15 74.20 32.71
N GLY A 192 11.79 73.23 33.57
CA GLY A 192 10.48 72.58 33.60
C GLY A 192 10.17 71.63 32.43
N THR A 193 11.08 71.49 31.46
CA THR A 193 10.95 70.53 30.36
C THR A 193 11.29 69.12 30.85
N PRO A 194 10.36 68.15 30.81
CA PRO A 194 10.63 66.80 31.30
C PRO A 194 11.56 66.05 30.34
N MET A 195 12.51 65.26 30.87
CA MET A 195 13.52 64.55 30.05
C MET A 195 12.94 63.73 28.89
N HIS A 196 11.74 63.15 29.02
CA HIS A 196 11.13 62.40 27.93
C HIS A 196 10.85 63.28 26.71
N LYS A 197 10.50 64.57 26.88
CA LYS A 197 10.32 65.51 25.75
C LYS A 197 11.65 65.82 25.05
N VAL A 198 12.77 65.85 25.79
CA VAL A 198 14.10 66.03 25.20
C VAL A 198 14.46 64.83 24.32
N PHE A 199 14.24 63.60 24.79
CA PHE A 199 14.43 62.39 23.98
C PHE A 199 13.43 62.30 22.81
N GLU A 200 12.17 62.66 23.02
CA GLU A 200 11.14 62.71 21.98
C GLU A 200 11.54 63.67 20.85
N LEU A 201 12.00 64.89 21.16
CA LEU A 201 12.51 65.85 20.17
C LEU A 201 13.78 65.34 19.47
N LEU A 202 14.69 64.69 20.19
CA LEU A 202 15.93 64.13 19.65
C LEU A 202 15.68 62.97 18.66
N PHE A 203 14.61 62.18 18.87
CA PHE A 203 14.30 61.01 18.04
C PHE A 203 13.15 61.21 17.04
N SER A 204 12.30 62.23 17.19
CA SER A 204 11.21 62.55 16.25
C SER A 204 11.63 63.39 15.05
N ALA A 205 12.75 64.11 15.16
CA ALA A 205 13.47 64.74 14.06
C ALA A 205 12.61 65.52 13.03
N ASN A 206 12.18 66.74 13.38
CA ASN A 206 11.75 67.72 12.38
C ASN A 206 12.84 67.85 11.29
N ALA A 207 12.43 67.75 10.02
CA ALA A 207 13.31 67.41 8.90
C ALA A 207 14.32 68.50 8.45
N GLU A 208 14.52 69.55 9.24
CA GLU A 208 15.25 70.76 8.85
C GLU A 208 16.77 70.71 9.13
N ASP A 209 17.24 69.87 10.06
CA ASP A 209 18.69 69.60 10.25
C ASP A 209 19.08 68.15 9.96
N TYR A 210 19.41 67.92 8.69
CA TYR A 210 19.99 66.67 8.19
C TYR A 210 21.26 66.22 8.95
N ARG A 211 22.08 67.14 9.49
CA ARG A 211 23.33 66.79 10.17
C ARG A 211 23.07 66.13 11.51
N THR A 212 22.20 66.73 12.33
CA THR A 212 21.82 66.16 13.63
C THR A 212 21.14 64.81 13.46
N THR A 213 20.18 64.67 12.54
CA THR A 213 19.53 63.38 12.25
C THR A 213 20.51 62.30 11.79
N ALA A 214 21.49 62.64 10.95
CA ALA A 214 22.53 61.72 10.51
C ALA A 214 23.49 61.30 11.65
N VAL A 215 23.80 62.21 12.58
CA VAL A 215 24.61 61.91 13.78
C VAL A 215 23.84 60.99 14.74
N VAL A 216 22.59 61.32 15.09
CA VAL A 216 21.74 60.50 15.96
C VAL A 216 21.55 59.09 15.36
N THR A 217 21.25 58.99 14.07
CA THR A 217 21.14 57.70 13.37
C THR A 217 22.44 56.90 13.42
N ARG A 218 23.61 57.54 13.28
CA ARG A 218 24.92 56.88 13.37
C ARG A 218 25.22 56.40 14.79
N VAL A 219 24.89 57.19 15.81
CA VAL A 219 25.04 56.81 17.22
C VAL A 219 24.15 55.62 17.55
N LEU A 220 22.87 55.66 17.19
CA LEU A 220 21.95 54.52 17.40
C LEU A 220 22.42 53.24 16.68
N ARG A 221 22.89 53.33 15.43
CA ARG A 221 23.44 52.17 14.68
C ARG A 221 24.74 51.59 15.26
N SER A 222 25.51 52.35 16.05
CA SER A 222 26.82 51.92 16.57
C SER A 222 26.83 51.64 18.08
N HIS A 223 25.89 52.22 18.83
CA HIS A 223 25.83 52.18 20.30
C HIS A 223 24.42 51.92 20.84
N GLY A 224 23.39 51.82 20.00
CA GLY A 224 22.00 51.64 20.41
C GLY A 224 21.74 50.36 21.21
N THR A 225 22.42 49.26 20.88
CA THR A 225 22.37 48.02 21.69
C THR A 225 22.90 48.24 23.10
N LYS A 226 24.03 48.92 23.26
CA LYS A 226 24.59 49.27 24.58
C LYS A 226 23.71 50.24 25.37
N LEU A 227 23.00 51.14 24.69
CA LEU A 227 22.02 52.02 25.33
C LEU A 227 20.81 51.22 25.82
N LEU A 228 20.31 50.28 25.02
CA LEU A 228 19.23 49.36 25.41
C LEU A 228 19.66 48.46 26.58
N GLU A 229 20.86 47.85 26.53
CA GLU A 229 21.45 47.10 27.65
C GLU A 229 21.43 47.91 28.96
N LYS A 230 21.84 49.19 28.91
CA LYS A 230 21.83 50.07 30.09
C LYS A 230 20.44 50.56 30.50
N TRP A 231 19.44 50.50 29.63
CA TRP A 231 18.04 50.70 30.02
C TRP A 231 17.47 49.42 30.67
N THR A 232 17.72 48.24 30.12
CA THR A 232 17.32 46.95 30.72
C THR A 232 17.97 46.71 32.09
N GLU A 233 19.25 47.05 32.27
CA GLU A 233 19.93 47.01 33.58
C GLU A 233 19.28 47.93 34.63
N ARG A 234 18.57 48.99 34.21
CA ARG A 234 18.12 50.07 35.10
C ARG A 234 16.60 50.11 35.32
N ALA A 235 15.83 49.64 34.36
CA ALA A 235 14.37 49.59 34.38
C ALA A 235 13.87 48.40 33.53
N PRO A 236 14.18 47.14 33.91
CA PRO A 236 13.91 45.96 33.09
C PRO A 236 12.43 45.86 32.70
N GLU A 237 11.52 45.97 33.67
CA GLU A 237 10.07 45.90 33.44
C GLU A 237 9.56 46.82 32.32
N ALA A 238 10.12 48.04 32.19
CA ALA A 238 9.72 49.00 31.16
C ALA A 238 10.22 48.60 29.77
N VAL A 239 11.44 48.07 29.67
CA VAL A 239 12.01 47.60 28.40
C VAL A 239 11.40 46.26 27.99
N ASP A 240 11.26 45.33 28.92
CA ASP A 240 10.70 44.00 28.70
C ASP A 240 9.22 44.08 28.30
N THR A 241 8.44 45.00 28.88
CA THR A 241 7.05 45.26 28.47
C THR A 241 6.99 45.80 27.04
N PHE A 242 7.87 46.75 26.68
CA PHE A 242 7.92 47.32 25.33
C PHE A 242 8.35 46.27 24.28
N LEU A 243 9.39 45.48 24.58
CA LEU A 243 9.87 44.41 23.70
C LEU A 243 8.82 43.32 23.54
N SER A 244 8.18 42.90 24.63
CA SER A 244 7.10 41.91 24.59
C SER A 244 5.93 42.39 23.72
N ALA A 245 5.51 43.66 23.86
CA ALA A 245 4.44 44.22 23.03
C ALA A 245 4.80 44.20 21.53
N ARG A 246 6.05 44.54 21.17
CA ARG A 246 6.52 44.53 19.77
C ARG A 246 6.67 43.11 19.19
N VAL A 247 7.21 42.17 19.95
CA VAL A 247 7.31 40.76 19.52
C VAL A 247 5.92 40.14 19.37
N ILE A 248 4.96 40.48 20.24
CA ILE A 248 3.57 40.03 20.12
C ILE A 248 2.89 40.66 18.88
N GLU A 249 3.14 41.93 18.57
CA GLU A 249 2.61 42.60 17.38
C GLU A 249 3.08 41.93 16.08
N GLU A 250 4.37 41.58 16.00
CA GLU A 250 4.96 40.90 14.84
C GLU A 250 4.51 39.44 14.73
N ILE A 251 4.51 38.66 15.82
CA ILE A 251 3.99 37.28 15.81
C ILE A 251 2.49 37.25 15.44
N GLN A 252 1.72 38.30 15.77
CA GLN A 252 0.35 38.44 15.26
C GLN A 252 0.29 38.77 13.77
N HIS A 253 1.28 39.47 13.21
CA HIS A 253 1.40 39.72 11.76
C HIS A 253 1.73 38.43 11.02
N GLU A 254 2.80 37.75 11.42
CA GLU A 254 3.20 36.44 10.89
C GLU A 254 2.07 35.40 11.00
N GLY A 255 1.38 35.37 12.16
CA GLY A 255 0.22 34.50 12.35
C GLY A 255 -0.95 34.80 11.39
N ARG A 256 -1.15 36.05 10.96
CA ARG A 256 -2.11 36.40 9.89
C ARG A 256 -1.63 35.92 8.52
N ALA A 257 -0.34 36.06 8.22
CA ALA A 257 0.25 35.57 6.96
C ALA A 257 0.16 34.03 6.83
N ILE A 258 0.55 33.30 7.88
CA ILE A 258 0.37 31.84 8.00
C ILE A 258 -1.09 31.44 7.75
N GLN A 259 -2.02 32.06 8.48
CA GLN A 259 -3.45 31.77 8.37
C GLN A 259 -3.98 32.05 6.96
N SER A 260 -3.53 33.12 6.30
CA SER A 260 -3.95 33.45 4.93
C SER A 260 -3.43 32.42 3.91
N PHE A 261 -2.19 31.96 4.06
CA PHE A 261 -1.58 30.96 3.18
C PHE A 261 -2.15 29.55 3.37
N LEU A 262 -2.51 29.17 4.60
CA LEU A 262 -3.15 27.88 4.91
C LEU A 262 -4.68 27.88 4.76
N THR A 263 -5.30 29.03 4.46
CA THR A 263 -6.72 29.13 4.09
C THR A 263 -6.94 28.55 2.70
N ARG A 264 -7.84 27.57 2.58
CA ARG A 264 -8.17 26.98 1.28
C ARG A 264 -8.91 27.96 0.38
N GLU A 265 -8.59 27.94 -0.92
CA GLU A 265 -9.39 28.65 -1.92
C GLU A 265 -10.82 28.07 -2.02
N PRO A 266 -11.82 28.87 -2.40
CA PRO A 266 -13.16 28.37 -2.63
C PRO A 266 -13.17 27.29 -3.72
N LYS A 267 -13.89 26.18 -3.46
CA LYS A 267 -14.08 25.03 -4.38
C LYS A 267 -12.86 24.13 -4.63
N THR A 268 -11.73 24.29 -3.93
CA THR A 268 -10.61 23.32 -4.04
C THR A 268 -11.03 21.93 -3.54
N GLN A 269 -10.94 20.93 -4.43
CA GLN A 269 -11.28 19.53 -4.19
C GLN A 269 -10.42 18.87 -3.11
N VAL A 270 -10.97 17.89 -2.40
CA VAL A 270 -10.29 17.08 -1.37
C VAL A 270 -9.29 16.11 -2.02
N THR A 271 -9.64 15.51 -3.16
CA THR A 271 -8.71 14.76 -4.03
C THR A 271 -7.48 15.58 -4.42
N HIS A 272 -7.68 16.84 -4.83
CA HIS A 272 -6.58 17.75 -5.15
C HIS A 272 -5.74 18.11 -3.91
N LEU A 273 -6.37 18.35 -2.76
CA LEU A 273 -5.67 18.59 -1.49
C LEU A 273 -4.72 17.42 -1.13
N LEU A 274 -5.21 16.17 -1.22
CA LEU A 274 -4.43 14.98 -0.85
C LEU A 274 -3.23 14.74 -1.79
N SER A 275 -3.38 15.06 -3.07
CA SER A 275 -2.35 14.85 -4.10
C SER A 275 -1.33 16.00 -4.23
N SER A 276 -1.66 17.21 -3.76
CA SER A 276 -0.77 18.39 -3.80
C SER A 276 -0.05 18.71 -2.48
N PHE A 277 -0.21 17.87 -1.45
CA PHE A 277 0.35 18.11 -0.12
C PHE A 277 1.85 17.76 -0.01
N ASP A 278 2.69 18.76 0.28
CA ASP A 278 4.13 18.61 0.56
C ASP A 278 4.56 19.46 1.77
N MET A 279 5.08 18.84 2.83
CA MET A 279 5.61 19.55 4.00
C MET A 279 6.94 20.29 3.74
N LYS A 280 7.72 19.91 2.73
CA LYS A 280 9.00 20.55 2.42
C LYS A 280 8.79 21.94 1.81
N GLY A 281 7.93 22.03 0.79
CA GLY A 281 7.44 23.30 0.23
C GLY A 281 6.67 24.11 1.26
N LEU A 282 5.76 23.47 2.02
CA LEU A 282 4.98 24.14 3.06
C LEU A 282 5.87 24.76 4.14
N GLY A 283 6.83 24.00 4.69
CA GLY A 283 7.77 24.50 5.70
C GLY A 283 8.69 25.60 5.18
N SER A 284 9.16 25.48 3.93
CA SER A 284 9.96 26.52 3.29
C SER A 284 9.18 27.84 3.15
N LYS A 285 7.91 27.78 2.74
CA LYS A 285 7.05 28.97 2.62
C LYS A 285 6.62 29.53 3.97
N LEU A 286 6.34 28.67 4.96
CA LEU A 286 6.01 29.13 6.32
C LEU A 286 7.21 29.82 7.00
N LYS A 287 8.45 29.41 6.72
CA LYS A 287 9.63 30.16 7.17
C LYS A 287 9.73 31.55 6.54
N GLU A 288 9.37 31.69 5.27
CA GLU A 288 9.36 32.99 4.57
C GLU A 288 8.26 33.92 5.11
N LEU A 289 7.09 33.37 5.46
CA LEU A 289 5.93 34.12 5.97
C LEU A 289 5.97 34.39 7.48
N ALA A 290 6.83 33.70 8.23
CA ALA A 290 6.94 33.80 9.69
C ALA A 290 8.38 33.64 10.21
N PRO A 291 9.34 34.47 9.76
CA PRO A 291 10.75 34.35 10.12
C PRO A 291 11.03 34.53 11.62
N MET A 292 10.37 35.47 12.32
CA MET A 292 10.58 35.71 13.75
C MET A 292 10.09 34.53 14.59
N LEU A 293 8.88 34.03 14.33
CA LEU A 293 8.36 32.81 14.97
C LEU A 293 9.28 31.61 14.70
N TRP A 294 9.76 31.45 13.45
CA TRP A 294 10.64 30.35 13.08
C TRP A 294 12.00 30.43 13.81
N ASP A 295 12.59 31.61 13.90
CA ASP A 295 13.88 31.81 14.57
C ASP A 295 13.75 31.73 16.10
N ILE A 296 12.60 32.12 16.68
CA ILE A 296 12.27 31.87 18.10
C ILE A 296 12.19 30.35 18.37
N LEU A 297 11.50 29.59 17.52
CA LEU A 297 11.42 28.12 17.64
C LEU A 297 12.80 27.45 17.43
N ALA A 298 13.62 27.97 16.52
CA ALA A 298 14.98 27.50 16.31
C ALA A 298 15.90 27.79 17.51
N ALA A 299 15.81 28.98 18.10
CA ALA A 299 16.56 29.34 19.30
C ALA A 299 16.12 28.49 20.51
N ALA A 300 14.82 28.40 20.78
CA ALA A 300 14.27 27.63 21.90
C ALA A 300 14.54 26.12 21.83
N SER A 301 14.80 25.57 20.63
CA SER A 301 15.16 24.16 20.42
C SER A 301 16.66 23.90 20.25
N THR A 302 17.51 24.93 20.34
CA THR A 302 18.96 24.77 20.19
C THR A 302 19.61 24.36 21.52
N THR A 303 20.04 23.10 21.59
CA THR A 303 20.70 22.55 22.77
C THR A 303 22.15 23.06 22.85
N HIS A 304 22.54 23.63 24.00
CA HIS A 304 23.87 24.23 24.23
C HIS A 304 25.05 23.23 24.33
N ASN A 305 24.91 22.01 23.80
CA ASN A 305 25.97 20.99 23.82
C ASN A 305 27.05 21.34 22.78
N LEU A 306 28.17 21.85 23.28
CA LEU A 306 29.35 22.24 22.51
C LEU A 306 29.96 21.08 21.72
N ALA A 307 30.39 21.39 20.50
CA ALA A 307 31.48 20.72 19.80
C ALA A 307 31.44 19.17 19.77
N THR A 308 30.43 18.61 19.12
CA THR A 308 30.59 17.33 18.42
C THR A 308 29.69 17.29 17.19
N GLU A 309 30.21 16.75 16.08
CA GLU A 309 29.43 16.44 14.88
C GLU A 309 28.58 15.18 15.15
N ALA A 310 27.57 15.35 16.01
CA ALA A 310 26.60 14.31 16.30
C ALA A 310 25.69 14.09 15.06
N PRO A 311 25.25 12.85 14.80
CA PRO A 311 24.42 12.53 13.64
C PRO A 311 23.09 13.28 13.66
N GLU A 312 22.45 13.35 12.49
CA GLU A 312 21.17 14.03 12.27
C GLU A 312 20.19 13.76 13.41
N THR A 313 19.62 14.82 13.99
CA THR A 313 18.68 14.67 15.11
C THR A 313 17.49 13.83 14.67
N ARG A 314 17.20 12.73 15.39
CA ARG A 314 16.13 11.74 15.09
C ARG A 314 14.72 12.31 14.79
N ARG A 315 14.50 13.60 15.06
CA ARG A 315 13.33 14.37 14.61
C ARG A 315 13.79 15.53 13.74
N ASP A 316 13.24 15.62 12.54
CA ASP A 316 13.45 16.77 11.65
C ASP A 316 12.78 18.01 12.25
N ARG A 317 13.59 19.02 12.61
CA ARG A 317 13.11 20.26 13.23
C ARG A 317 12.19 21.05 12.29
N SER A 318 12.42 20.99 10.98
CA SER A 318 11.62 21.70 9.98
C SER A 318 10.19 21.17 9.94
N LEU A 319 10.01 19.83 10.03
CA LEU A 319 8.68 19.23 10.11
C LEU A 319 7.94 19.68 11.38
N VAL A 320 8.62 19.68 12.53
CA VAL A 320 8.04 20.12 13.82
C VAL A 320 7.59 21.59 13.76
N PHE A 321 8.42 22.50 13.24
CA PHE A 321 8.06 23.92 13.14
C PHE A 321 6.92 24.15 12.14
N THR A 322 6.91 23.42 11.03
CA THR A 322 5.80 23.40 10.05
C THR A 322 4.48 23.01 10.72
N THR A 323 4.47 21.95 11.55
CA THR A 323 3.29 21.54 12.32
C THR A 323 2.88 22.59 13.36
N VAL A 324 3.82 23.24 14.07
CA VAL A 324 3.49 24.32 15.03
C VAL A 324 2.83 25.51 14.32
N CYS A 325 3.33 25.93 13.16
CA CYS A 325 2.69 26.98 12.36
C CYS A 325 1.29 26.55 11.89
N ALA A 326 1.09 25.28 11.51
CA ALA A 326 -0.24 24.76 11.18
C ALA A 326 -1.19 24.73 12.39
N MET A 327 -0.71 24.41 13.59
CA MET A 327 -1.51 24.48 14.84
C MET A 327 -1.95 25.93 15.13
N ILE A 328 -1.06 26.91 14.94
CA ILE A 328 -1.40 28.34 15.04
C ILE A 328 -2.46 28.72 13.99
N SER A 329 -2.36 28.20 12.76
CA SER A 329 -3.33 28.47 11.70
C SER A 329 -4.77 28.07 12.06
N ILE A 330 -4.98 26.84 12.53
CA ILE A 330 -6.33 26.34 12.86
C ILE A 330 -6.94 27.04 14.09
N LEU A 331 -6.10 27.45 15.06
CA LEU A 331 -6.53 28.29 16.19
C LEU A 331 -7.01 29.69 15.75
N ARG A 332 -6.51 30.20 14.61
CA ARG A 332 -6.91 31.49 14.04
C ARG A 332 -8.10 31.39 13.08
N SER A 333 -8.24 30.29 12.35
CA SER A 333 -9.35 30.08 11.40
C SER A 333 -9.64 28.60 11.16
N GLN A 334 -10.90 28.21 11.36
CA GLN A 334 -11.42 26.88 11.00
C GLN A 334 -11.45 26.63 9.48
N LYS A 335 -11.17 27.63 8.64
CA LYS A 335 -10.97 27.49 7.18
C LYS A 335 -9.50 27.31 6.79
N ALA A 336 -8.57 27.48 7.73
CA ALA A 336 -7.13 27.46 7.51
C ALA A 336 -6.49 26.14 7.99
N ASN A 337 -7.12 25.03 7.60
CA ASN A 337 -6.94 23.70 8.21
C ASN A 337 -6.45 22.62 7.22
N ASN A 338 -5.84 23.01 6.11
CA ASN A 338 -5.40 22.09 5.05
C ASN A 338 -4.45 20.99 5.56
N PHE A 339 -3.49 21.34 6.41
CA PHE A 339 -2.61 20.38 7.09
C PHE A 339 -3.42 19.38 7.94
N GLN A 340 -4.28 19.88 8.83
CA GLN A 340 -5.09 19.03 9.70
C GLN A 340 -6.04 18.12 8.92
N ALA A 341 -6.60 18.58 7.79
CA ALA A 341 -7.46 17.76 6.94
C ALA A 341 -6.71 16.56 6.33
N VAL A 342 -5.47 16.76 5.84
CA VAL A 342 -4.63 15.66 5.33
C VAL A 342 -4.26 14.69 6.46
N ILE A 343 -3.80 15.20 7.61
CA ILE A 343 -3.46 14.36 8.77
C ILE A 343 -4.68 13.58 9.29
N ALA A 344 -5.86 14.17 9.31
CA ALA A 344 -7.06 13.52 9.81
C ALA A 344 -7.61 12.45 8.86
N LEU A 345 -7.48 12.64 7.54
CA LEU A 345 -7.76 11.60 6.55
C LEU A 345 -6.71 10.49 6.55
N PHE A 346 -5.44 10.80 6.84
CA PHE A 346 -4.39 9.79 7.10
C PHE A 346 -4.67 8.96 8.36
N LEU A 347 -5.09 9.59 9.46
CA LEU A 347 -5.48 8.87 10.69
C LEU A 347 -6.67 7.94 10.43
N LEU A 348 -7.66 8.38 9.65
CA LEU A 348 -8.77 7.53 9.20
C LEU A 348 -8.29 6.38 8.30
N GLY A 349 -7.40 6.67 7.34
CA GLY A 349 -6.73 5.71 6.47
C GLY A 349 -6.02 4.60 7.25
N SER A 350 -5.36 5.00 8.34
CA SER A 350 -4.61 4.13 9.25
C SER A 350 -5.48 3.42 10.31
N GLY A 351 -6.81 3.49 10.20
CA GLY A 351 -7.74 2.80 11.11
C GLY A 351 -7.73 3.31 12.56
N ALA A 352 -7.21 4.52 12.81
CA ALA A 352 -7.10 5.11 14.14
C ALA A 352 -8.48 5.28 14.79
N SER A 353 -8.56 5.09 16.11
CA SER A 353 -9.83 5.15 16.81
C SER A 353 -10.36 6.58 16.89
N LYS A 354 -11.69 6.70 17.03
CA LYS A 354 -12.33 7.99 17.27
C LYS A 354 -11.74 8.73 18.48
N ARG A 355 -11.24 8.02 19.51
CA ARG A 355 -10.65 8.66 20.68
C ARG A 355 -9.29 9.28 20.37
N GLU A 356 -8.40 8.58 19.64
CA GLU A 356 -7.14 9.19 19.18
C GLU A 356 -7.41 10.41 18.29
N THR A 357 -8.33 10.30 17.32
CA THR A 357 -8.66 11.38 16.40
C THR A 357 -9.15 12.64 17.13
N GLU A 358 -10.03 12.52 18.13
CA GLU A 358 -10.45 13.68 18.93
C GLU A 358 -9.33 14.23 19.83
N VAL A 359 -8.42 13.39 20.35
CA VAL A 359 -7.23 13.87 21.10
C VAL A 359 -6.31 14.70 20.20
N PHE A 360 -6.02 14.24 18.98
CA PHE A 360 -5.24 15.01 18.01
C PHE A 360 -5.98 16.25 17.50
N ALA A 361 -7.32 16.24 17.46
CA ALA A 361 -8.13 17.40 17.14
C ALA A 361 -8.05 18.48 18.24
N HIS A 362 -8.20 18.10 19.50
CA HIS A 362 -8.03 19.00 20.64
C HIS A 362 -6.60 19.55 20.77
N ALA A 363 -5.59 18.80 20.29
CA ALA A 363 -4.21 19.28 20.16
C ALA A 363 -3.97 20.21 18.95
N GLY A 364 -4.94 20.40 18.04
CA GLY A 364 -4.78 21.19 16.82
C GLY A 364 -3.93 20.53 15.73
N ILE A 365 -3.60 19.24 15.88
CA ILE A 365 -2.81 18.43 14.94
C ILE A 365 -3.70 17.79 13.86
N SER A 366 -4.95 17.49 14.22
CA SER A 366 -5.96 16.83 13.39
C SER A 366 -7.26 17.65 13.38
N LEU A 367 -8.31 17.10 12.75
CA LEU A 367 -9.68 17.60 12.81
C LEU A 367 -10.54 16.68 13.68
N SER A 368 -11.64 17.21 14.23
CA SER A 368 -12.62 16.40 14.98
C SER A 368 -13.16 15.26 14.12
N TYR A 369 -13.54 14.13 14.72
CA TYR A 369 -14.06 12.98 13.97
C TYR A 369 -15.26 13.37 13.10
N LYS A 370 -16.13 14.27 13.59
CA LYS A 370 -17.24 14.82 12.81
C LYS A 370 -16.77 15.54 11.55
N SER A 371 -15.73 16.37 11.66
CA SER A 371 -15.12 17.04 10.52
C SER A 371 -14.48 16.06 9.53
N VAL A 372 -13.87 14.98 10.02
CA VAL A 372 -13.31 13.91 9.17
C VAL A 372 -14.40 13.19 8.37
N MET A 373 -15.53 12.85 9.01
CA MET A 373 -16.68 12.27 8.31
C MET A 373 -17.19 13.20 7.19
N ASN A 374 -17.34 14.50 7.44
CA ASN A 374 -17.73 15.47 6.41
C ASN A 374 -16.72 15.53 5.23
N TYR A 375 -15.41 15.44 5.52
CA TYR A 375 -14.39 15.40 4.48
C TYR A 375 -14.42 14.08 3.69
N LEU A 376 -14.72 12.95 4.33
CA LEU A 376 -14.94 11.66 3.68
C LEU A 376 -16.20 11.69 2.80
N ASP A 377 -17.31 12.26 3.28
CA ASP A 377 -18.55 12.43 2.50
C ASP A 377 -18.29 13.26 1.23
N THR A 378 -17.46 14.31 1.35
CA THR A 378 -17.03 15.15 0.21
C THR A 378 -16.12 14.37 -0.75
N LEU A 379 -15.14 13.63 -0.23
CA LEU A 379 -14.22 12.80 -1.03
C LEU A 379 -14.96 11.68 -1.79
N SER A 380 -15.97 11.08 -1.16
CA SER A 380 -16.84 10.08 -1.78
C SER A 380 -17.68 10.69 -2.91
N GLN A 381 -18.23 11.89 -2.71
CA GLN A 381 -18.94 12.63 -3.76
C GLN A 381 -18.03 13.02 -4.93
N GLU A 382 -16.79 13.44 -4.68
CA GLU A 382 -15.78 13.70 -5.71
C GLU A 382 -15.49 12.44 -6.54
N GLY A 383 -15.26 11.29 -5.89
CA GLY A 383 -15.05 10.01 -6.57
C GLY A 383 -16.25 9.54 -7.39
N VAL A 384 -17.48 9.76 -6.88
CA VAL A 384 -18.73 9.48 -7.63
C VAL A 384 -18.85 10.36 -8.87
N LEU A 385 -18.50 11.65 -8.79
CA LEU A 385 -18.47 12.52 -9.97
C LEU A 385 -17.37 12.09 -10.95
N GLN A 386 -16.22 11.65 -10.46
CA GLN A 386 -15.09 11.20 -11.27
C GLN A 386 -15.41 9.94 -12.08
N PHE A 387 -15.90 8.86 -11.46
CA PHE A 387 -16.22 7.64 -12.22
C PHE A 387 -17.38 7.86 -13.21
N ARG A 388 -18.35 8.73 -12.87
CA ARG A 388 -19.42 9.14 -13.80
C ARG A 388 -18.91 9.98 -14.97
N ALA A 389 -17.84 10.77 -14.82
CA ALA A 389 -17.22 11.48 -15.94
C ALA A 389 -16.52 10.48 -16.87
N VAL A 390 -15.68 9.60 -16.29
CA VAL A 390 -14.99 8.50 -16.99
C VAL A 390 -15.98 7.66 -17.81
N TRP A 391 -17.09 7.21 -17.23
CA TRP A 391 -18.14 6.45 -17.94
C TRP A 391 -18.76 7.19 -19.13
N ARG A 392 -18.93 8.52 -19.03
CA ARG A 392 -19.52 9.36 -20.08
C ARG A 392 -18.55 9.70 -21.21
N GLU A 393 -17.25 9.58 -20.98
CA GLU A 393 -16.17 9.85 -21.93
C GLU A 393 -15.67 8.59 -22.65
N CYS A 394 -15.40 7.51 -21.90
CA CYS A 394 -14.70 6.33 -22.42
C CYS A 394 -15.41 5.00 -22.11
N MET A 395 -15.20 4.02 -22.97
CA MET A 395 -15.59 2.64 -22.74
C MET A 395 -14.97 2.10 -21.46
N CYS A 396 -15.77 1.39 -20.66
CA CYS A 396 -15.33 0.81 -19.39
C CYS A 396 -15.68 -0.69 -19.28
N SER A 397 -14.88 -1.39 -18.49
CA SER A 397 -15.23 -2.67 -17.89
C SER A 397 -15.84 -2.44 -16.50
N LEU A 398 -16.76 -3.31 -16.12
CA LEU A 398 -17.18 -3.52 -14.75
C LEU A 398 -16.65 -4.87 -14.27
N VAL A 399 -16.03 -4.89 -13.09
CA VAL A 399 -15.80 -6.12 -12.32
C VAL A 399 -16.50 -5.97 -10.98
N TRP A 400 -17.04 -7.06 -10.45
CA TRP A 400 -17.68 -7.10 -9.13
C TRP A 400 -17.53 -8.48 -8.50
N ASP A 401 -17.65 -8.54 -7.18
CA ASP A 401 -17.51 -9.78 -6.39
C ASP A 401 -18.14 -9.60 -4.97
N ASN A 402 -18.35 -10.72 -4.26
CA ASN A 402 -19.12 -10.80 -3.02
C ASN A 402 -18.33 -10.28 -1.80
N LEU A 403 -18.91 -9.27 -1.15
CA LEU A 403 -18.44 -8.64 0.07
C LEU A 403 -19.15 -9.24 1.29
N ASN A 404 -18.81 -10.49 1.61
CA ASN A 404 -19.36 -11.21 2.76
C ASN A 404 -18.80 -10.65 4.09
N ILE A 405 -19.69 -10.24 5.01
CA ILE A 405 -19.32 -9.51 6.23
C ILE A 405 -20.01 -10.09 7.48
N ALA A 406 -19.20 -10.68 8.37
CA ALA A 406 -19.66 -11.20 9.67
C ALA A 406 -19.88 -10.06 10.71
N PHE A 407 -21.13 -9.62 10.87
CA PHE A 407 -21.55 -8.67 11.90
C PHE A 407 -21.60 -9.33 13.29
N ARG A 408 -20.58 -9.05 14.11
CA ARG A 408 -20.47 -9.53 15.50
C ARG A 408 -20.99 -8.47 16.47
N VAL A 409 -21.81 -8.90 17.42
CA VAL A 409 -22.46 -8.07 18.45
C VAL A 409 -22.00 -8.56 19.82
N GLU A 410 -21.35 -7.69 20.59
CA GLU A 410 -20.78 -7.99 21.91
C GLU A 410 -21.83 -8.49 22.91
N SER A 411 -23.05 -7.97 22.84
CA SER A 411 -24.14 -8.29 23.76
C SER A 411 -25.42 -8.60 22.99
N GLN A 412 -25.67 -9.88 22.70
CA GLN A 412 -26.84 -10.30 21.94
C GLN A 412 -28.16 -10.09 22.71
N ARG A 413 -29.23 -9.79 21.97
CA ARG A 413 -30.61 -9.57 22.43
C ARG A 413 -31.58 -10.28 21.46
N LEU A 414 -32.89 -10.12 21.65
CA LEU A 414 -33.91 -10.75 20.79
C LEU A 414 -33.86 -10.21 19.35
N ASP A 415 -33.67 -8.91 19.27
CA ASP A 415 -33.63 -8.00 18.12
C ASP A 415 -32.21 -7.79 17.55
N ASN A 416 -31.17 -7.93 18.37
CA ASN A 416 -29.79 -7.63 18.00
C ASN A 416 -28.87 -8.84 18.22
N LYS A 417 -28.47 -9.53 17.15
CA LYS A 417 -27.71 -10.80 17.18
C LYS A 417 -26.53 -10.76 16.24
N ASN A 418 -25.58 -11.68 16.40
CA ASN A 418 -24.59 -11.95 15.36
C ASN A 418 -25.34 -12.35 14.06
N HIS A 419 -24.98 -11.71 12.96
CA HIS A 419 -25.50 -11.99 11.63
C HIS A 419 -24.35 -11.92 10.61
N PHE A 420 -24.63 -12.33 9.39
CA PHE A 420 -23.68 -12.36 8.30
C PHE A 420 -24.40 -11.72 7.11
N ASP A 421 -23.98 -10.51 6.74
CA ASP A 421 -24.54 -9.82 5.59
C ASP A 421 -23.72 -10.21 4.37
N ASN A 422 -24.43 -10.67 3.35
CA ASN A 422 -23.89 -10.83 2.01
C ASN A 422 -24.15 -9.52 1.26
N GLY A 423 -23.13 -9.03 0.56
CA GLY A 423 -23.25 -7.85 -0.29
C GLY A 423 -22.25 -7.93 -1.44
N THR A 424 -22.08 -6.84 -2.18
CA THR A 424 -21.24 -6.80 -3.39
C THR A 424 -20.40 -5.52 -3.41
N THR A 425 -19.13 -5.60 -3.85
CA THR A 425 -18.37 -4.42 -4.31
C THR A 425 -18.02 -4.54 -5.79
N ALA A 426 -17.69 -3.40 -6.42
CA ALA A 426 -17.41 -3.33 -7.84
C ALA A 426 -16.39 -2.24 -8.18
N THR A 427 -15.73 -2.41 -9.32
CA THR A 427 -14.75 -1.47 -9.89
C THR A 427 -15.13 -1.12 -11.32
N LEU A 428 -15.03 0.18 -11.64
CA LEU A 428 -15.01 0.68 -13.01
C LEU A 428 -13.56 0.77 -13.51
N ILE A 429 -13.26 0.14 -14.65
CA ILE A 429 -11.92 0.10 -15.25
C ILE A 429 -12.01 0.62 -16.70
N PRO A 430 -11.35 1.72 -17.07
CA PRO A 430 -11.33 2.19 -18.47
C PRO A 430 -10.69 1.16 -19.40
N ILE A 431 -11.23 1.04 -20.61
CA ILE A 431 -10.73 0.09 -21.62
C ILE A 431 -9.53 0.70 -22.35
N TYR A 432 -8.39 0.00 -22.30
CA TYR A 432 -7.21 0.24 -23.11
C TYR A 432 -7.48 -0.08 -24.59
N ASN A 433 -6.95 0.75 -25.49
CA ASN A 433 -7.11 0.58 -26.94
C ASN A 433 -5.88 -0.14 -27.56
N PRO A 434 -5.98 -1.43 -27.93
CA PRO A 434 -4.86 -2.20 -28.48
C PRO A 434 -4.55 -1.90 -29.95
N PHE A 435 -5.20 -0.90 -30.56
CA PHE A 435 -4.95 -0.45 -31.94
C PHE A 435 -4.29 0.94 -32.00
N THR A 436 -4.57 1.83 -31.04
CA THR A 436 -3.94 3.16 -30.93
C THR A 436 -2.91 3.27 -29.79
N ASN A 437 -2.89 2.28 -28.89
CA ASN A 437 -2.16 2.25 -27.63
C ASN A 437 -2.56 3.36 -26.63
N GLU A 438 -3.79 3.87 -26.74
CA GLU A 438 -4.34 4.86 -25.81
C GLU A 438 -4.85 4.20 -24.51
N PRO A 439 -4.62 4.81 -23.32
CA PRO A 439 -5.04 4.26 -22.03
C PRO A 439 -6.56 4.28 -21.80
N ARG A 440 -7.31 5.04 -22.62
CA ARG A 440 -8.77 5.10 -22.60
C ARG A 440 -9.31 5.02 -24.03
N THR A 441 -10.28 4.16 -24.25
CA THR A 441 -10.98 3.99 -25.54
C THR A 441 -12.23 4.86 -25.55
N ALA A 442 -12.42 5.73 -26.54
CA ALA A 442 -13.62 6.57 -26.66
C ALA A 442 -14.91 5.71 -26.67
N ARG A 443 -15.97 6.19 -25.99
CA ARG A 443 -17.25 5.48 -25.92
C ARG A 443 -17.82 5.17 -27.32
N GLY A 444 -18.58 4.09 -27.47
CA GLY A 444 -19.19 3.70 -28.74
C GLY A 444 -18.25 3.05 -29.75
N THR A 445 -16.94 2.94 -29.46
CA THR A 445 -15.95 2.28 -30.34
C THR A 445 -16.32 0.82 -30.66
N LEU A 446 -16.93 0.11 -29.71
CA LEU A 446 -17.52 -1.22 -29.94
C LEU A 446 -19.05 -1.14 -29.82
N PRO A 447 -19.78 -0.79 -30.89
CA PRO A 447 -21.24 -0.70 -30.85
C PRO A 447 -21.88 -2.08 -30.63
N LEU A 448 -23.11 -2.09 -30.09
CA LEU A 448 -23.85 -3.30 -29.74
C LEU A 448 -23.95 -4.32 -30.89
N SER A 449 -23.97 -3.84 -32.15
CA SER A 449 -24.02 -4.65 -33.37
C SER A 449 -22.81 -5.56 -33.60
N MET A 450 -21.65 -5.30 -32.98
CA MET A 450 -20.49 -6.21 -33.03
C MET A 450 -20.72 -7.52 -32.27
N LYS A 451 -21.67 -7.53 -31.32
CA LYS A 451 -22.07 -8.72 -30.56
C LYS A 451 -23.34 -9.28 -31.17
N ARG A 452 -23.25 -10.49 -31.74
CA ARG A 452 -24.41 -11.18 -32.32
C ARG A 452 -25.52 -11.38 -31.27
N PRO A 453 -26.80 -11.09 -31.58
CA PRO A 453 -27.93 -11.39 -30.69
C PRO A 453 -27.99 -12.87 -30.30
N ARG A 454 -28.50 -13.17 -29.09
CA ARG A 454 -28.62 -14.54 -28.59
C ARG A 454 -29.81 -15.24 -29.25
N THR A 455 -29.55 -16.25 -30.08
CA THR A 455 -30.58 -17.02 -30.81
C THR A 455 -31.04 -18.29 -30.10
N SER A 456 -30.48 -18.65 -28.94
CA SER A 456 -30.82 -19.86 -28.19
C SER A 456 -30.51 -19.75 -26.69
N THR A 457 -31.28 -20.45 -25.84
CA THR A 457 -30.93 -20.72 -24.43
C THR A 457 -29.54 -21.34 -24.28
N MET A 458 -29.25 -22.36 -25.11
CA MET A 458 -27.98 -23.07 -25.11
C MET A 458 -27.17 -22.65 -26.33
N PRO A 459 -26.09 -21.85 -26.17
CA PRO A 459 -25.31 -21.37 -27.30
C PRO A 459 -24.62 -22.54 -27.98
N THR A 460 -25.08 -22.89 -29.18
CA THR A 460 -24.56 -23.99 -29.98
C THR A 460 -23.32 -23.53 -30.75
N TYR A 461 -22.16 -23.68 -30.12
CA TYR A 461 -20.88 -23.39 -30.76
C TYR A 461 -20.56 -24.42 -31.85
N SER A 462 -20.19 -23.94 -33.05
CA SER A 462 -19.58 -24.77 -34.08
C SER A 462 -18.08 -24.90 -33.79
N TRP A 463 -17.69 -26.06 -33.26
CA TRP A 463 -16.33 -26.38 -32.84
C TRP A 463 -15.77 -27.56 -33.64
N THR A 464 -14.45 -27.60 -33.74
CA THR A 464 -13.66 -28.65 -34.38
C THR A 464 -12.59 -29.19 -33.43
N ALA A 465 -11.92 -30.28 -33.78
CA ALA A 465 -10.79 -30.77 -32.99
C ALA A 465 -9.66 -29.72 -32.81
N ALA A 466 -9.50 -28.79 -33.77
CA ALA A 466 -8.54 -27.69 -33.70
C ALA A 466 -9.00 -26.51 -32.80
N ASP A 467 -10.23 -26.54 -32.28
CA ASP A 467 -10.74 -25.57 -31.31
C ASP A 467 -10.69 -26.10 -29.87
N THR A 468 -10.53 -27.41 -29.69
CA THR A 468 -10.48 -28.11 -28.39
C THR A 468 -9.09 -28.62 -28.04
N LEU A 469 -8.24 -28.88 -29.04
CA LEU A 469 -6.84 -29.23 -28.87
C LEU A 469 -5.96 -28.11 -29.45
N PRO A 470 -4.77 -27.84 -28.89
CA PRO A 470 -3.79 -26.95 -29.52
C PRO A 470 -3.49 -27.39 -30.96
N SER A 471 -3.44 -26.44 -31.90
CA SER A 471 -2.99 -26.74 -33.26
C SER A 471 -1.50 -27.15 -33.25
N PRO A 472 -0.96 -27.80 -34.31
CA PRO A 472 0.46 -28.18 -34.35
C PRO A 472 1.44 -27.00 -34.21
N SER A 473 1.02 -25.78 -34.58
CA SER A 473 1.76 -24.54 -34.33
C SER A 473 1.63 -24.06 -32.89
N ASP A 474 0.44 -24.14 -32.30
CA ASP A 474 0.20 -23.74 -30.92
C ASP A 474 0.91 -24.67 -29.93
N ALA A 475 0.88 -25.98 -30.19
CA ALA A 475 1.57 -27.00 -29.40
C ALA A 475 3.08 -26.75 -29.38
N ARG A 476 3.69 -26.43 -30.54
CA ARG A 476 5.12 -26.06 -30.61
C ARG A 476 5.40 -24.77 -29.85
N LYS A 477 4.56 -23.73 -30.00
CA LYS A 477 4.71 -22.51 -29.18
C LYS A 477 4.63 -22.82 -27.68
N THR A 478 3.67 -23.63 -27.24
CA THR A 478 3.57 -24.04 -25.83
C THR A 478 4.81 -24.79 -25.36
N GLU A 479 5.34 -25.70 -26.18
CA GLU A 479 6.60 -26.42 -25.91
C GLU A 479 7.80 -25.47 -25.80
N GLU A 480 7.94 -24.51 -26.71
CA GLU A 480 8.96 -23.46 -26.67
C GLU A 480 8.84 -22.60 -25.38
N CYS A 481 7.63 -22.23 -24.97
CA CYS A 481 7.34 -21.52 -23.72
C CYS A 481 7.61 -22.38 -22.46
N LEU A 482 7.26 -23.68 -22.45
CA LEU A 482 7.52 -24.59 -21.34
C LEU A 482 9.03 -24.83 -21.16
N ILE A 483 9.76 -25.02 -22.26
CA ILE A 483 11.23 -25.14 -22.27
C ILE A 483 11.89 -23.82 -21.80
N TRP A 484 11.32 -22.67 -22.12
CA TRP A 484 11.76 -21.39 -21.55
C TRP A 484 11.49 -21.31 -20.03
N GLN A 485 10.29 -21.67 -19.58
CA GLN A 485 9.93 -21.63 -18.16
C GLN A 485 10.78 -22.58 -17.31
N LEU A 486 11.09 -23.77 -17.83
CA LEU A 486 12.03 -24.72 -17.23
C LEU A 486 13.43 -24.09 -17.02
N LYS A 487 13.93 -23.36 -18.03
CA LYS A 487 15.22 -22.64 -17.94
C LYS A 487 15.13 -21.46 -16.98
N SER A 488 14.01 -20.75 -16.94
CA SER A 488 13.76 -19.63 -16.04
C SER A 488 13.84 -20.09 -14.57
N ILE A 489 13.09 -21.15 -14.21
CA ILE A 489 13.11 -21.79 -12.89
C ILE A 489 14.54 -22.24 -12.52
N ALA A 490 15.27 -22.84 -13.47
CA ALA A 490 16.67 -23.23 -13.25
C ALA A 490 17.57 -22.01 -12.97
N LEU A 491 17.45 -20.93 -13.73
CA LEU A 491 18.27 -19.70 -13.59
C LEU A 491 17.85 -18.81 -12.41
N GLU A 492 16.70 -19.09 -11.79
CA GLU A 492 16.24 -18.45 -10.57
C GLU A 492 16.65 -19.22 -9.31
N HIS A 493 16.56 -20.56 -9.32
CA HIS A 493 16.74 -21.39 -8.13
C HIS A 493 18.03 -22.24 -8.10
N ILE A 494 18.94 -22.06 -9.07
CA ILE A 494 20.25 -22.71 -9.09
C ILE A 494 21.32 -21.60 -9.16
N PRO A 495 21.83 -21.13 -8.00
CA PRO A 495 22.82 -20.05 -7.94
C PRO A 495 24.08 -20.31 -8.78
N GLU A 496 24.42 -21.58 -9.01
CA GLU A 496 25.53 -21.99 -9.84
C GLU A 496 25.39 -21.60 -11.33
N PHE A 497 24.18 -21.28 -11.81
CA PHE A 497 23.94 -20.77 -13.18
C PHE A 497 23.86 -19.23 -13.28
N ALA A 498 24.21 -18.46 -12.24
CA ALA A 498 23.97 -17.01 -12.21
C ALA A 498 24.62 -16.23 -13.37
N HIS A 499 25.75 -16.70 -13.91
CA HIS A 499 26.43 -16.13 -15.10
C HIS A 499 25.62 -16.26 -16.40
N LEU A 500 24.71 -17.24 -16.48
CA LEU A 500 23.87 -17.47 -17.65
C LEU A 500 22.57 -16.65 -17.63
N LYS A 501 22.21 -16.03 -16.49
CA LYS A 501 20.90 -15.35 -16.32
C LYS A 501 20.69 -14.19 -17.29
N SER A 502 21.75 -13.48 -17.68
CA SER A 502 21.69 -12.40 -18.69
C SER A 502 21.63 -12.88 -20.15
N LEU A 503 21.74 -14.20 -20.39
CA LEU A 503 21.69 -14.82 -21.72
C LEU A 503 20.31 -15.42 -22.02
N LEU A 504 19.45 -15.57 -21.00
CA LEU A 504 18.04 -15.92 -21.19
C LEU A 504 17.29 -14.71 -21.77
N GLY A 505 16.90 -14.80 -23.04
CA GLY A 505 15.98 -13.85 -23.67
C GLY A 505 14.56 -13.93 -23.07
N PRO A 506 13.62 -13.10 -23.54
CA PRO A 506 12.21 -13.18 -23.13
C PRO A 506 11.59 -14.55 -23.49
N CYS A 507 10.45 -14.84 -22.86
CA CYS A 507 9.61 -15.97 -23.25
C CYS A 507 9.15 -15.80 -24.71
N PRO A 508 9.04 -16.88 -25.51
CA PRO A 508 8.47 -16.80 -26.86
C PRO A 508 7.04 -16.24 -26.86
N GLU A 509 6.86 -15.06 -27.47
CA GLU A 509 5.58 -14.34 -27.45
C GLU A 509 4.48 -15.04 -28.26
N VAL A 510 3.29 -15.15 -27.67
CA VAL A 510 2.08 -15.70 -28.32
C VAL A 510 1.13 -14.58 -28.72
N ASP A 511 0.66 -13.77 -27.75
CA ASP A 511 0.02 -12.46 -27.98
C ASP A 511 0.26 -11.55 -26.76
N GLN A 512 1.29 -10.73 -26.83
CA GLN A 512 1.73 -9.85 -25.75
C GLN A 512 0.83 -8.61 -25.64
N ILE A 513 0.29 -8.33 -24.44
CA ILE A 513 -0.37 -7.07 -24.13
C ILE A 513 0.70 -5.97 -24.06
N GLN A 514 0.49 -4.90 -24.82
CA GLN A 514 1.37 -3.74 -24.83
C GLN A 514 1.40 -3.06 -23.45
N LEU A 515 2.61 -2.73 -22.98
CA LEU A 515 2.79 -2.14 -21.65
C LEU A 515 2.12 -0.77 -21.54
N HIS A 516 1.17 -0.66 -20.61
CA HIS A 516 0.44 0.54 -20.27
C HIS A 516 0.11 0.54 -18.77
N LYS A 517 -0.30 1.68 -18.21
CA LYS A 517 -0.84 1.77 -16.84
C LYS A 517 -2.37 1.80 -16.90
N THR A 518 -3.00 0.85 -16.21
CA THR A 518 -4.46 0.77 -16.06
C THR A 518 -4.94 1.69 -14.93
N GLU A 519 -6.03 2.42 -15.16
CA GLU A 519 -6.76 3.17 -14.14
C GLU A 519 -7.89 2.32 -13.52
N GLN A 520 -8.30 2.64 -12.30
CA GLN A 520 -9.43 1.97 -11.63
C GLN A 520 -10.18 2.94 -10.71
N PHE A 521 -11.50 2.77 -10.63
CA PHE A 521 -12.39 3.58 -9.81
C PHE A 521 -13.36 2.67 -9.03
N PRO A 522 -13.15 2.47 -7.72
CA PRO A 522 -14.07 1.73 -6.87
C PRO A 522 -15.46 2.37 -6.85
N LEU A 523 -16.49 1.53 -6.89
CA LEU A 523 -17.88 1.93 -6.82
C LEU A 523 -18.44 1.80 -5.38
N PRO A 524 -19.56 2.45 -5.03
CA PRO A 524 -20.20 2.29 -3.74
C PRO A 524 -20.61 0.82 -3.49
N ALA A 525 -20.16 0.25 -2.37
CA ALA A 525 -20.59 -1.07 -1.91
C ALA A 525 -22.13 -1.18 -1.84
N MET A 526 -22.65 -2.35 -2.22
CA MET A 526 -24.08 -2.63 -2.31
C MET A 526 -24.46 -3.72 -1.30
N HIS A 527 -25.52 -3.48 -0.52
CA HIS A 527 -26.13 -4.53 0.30
C HIS A 527 -27.05 -5.39 -0.58
N GLU A 528 -26.45 -6.16 -1.48
CA GLU A 528 -27.12 -7.08 -2.41
C GLU A 528 -26.27 -8.34 -2.56
N ASP A 529 -26.89 -9.50 -2.33
CA ASP A 529 -26.26 -10.82 -2.39
C ASP A 529 -26.22 -11.33 -3.84
N GLU A 530 -25.04 -11.33 -4.46
CA GLU A 530 -24.92 -11.72 -5.87
C GLU A 530 -25.11 -13.23 -6.12
N SER A 531 -25.08 -14.07 -5.07
CA SER A 531 -25.13 -15.54 -5.20
C SER A 531 -26.45 -16.08 -5.78
N SER A 532 -27.46 -15.22 -5.88
CA SER A 532 -28.78 -15.53 -6.45
C SER A 532 -29.02 -14.83 -7.79
N LEU A 533 -29.84 -15.44 -8.66
CA LEU A 533 -30.18 -14.88 -9.98
C LEU A 533 -30.83 -13.48 -9.89
N GLU A 534 -31.72 -13.30 -8.93
CA GLU A 534 -32.39 -12.02 -8.65
C GLU A 534 -31.38 -11.00 -8.12
N GLY A 535 -30.49 -11.42 -7.20
CA GLY A 535 -29.41 -10.60 -6.67
C GLY A 535 -28.45 -10.10 -7.75
N THR A 536 -28.01 -10.95 -8.68
CA THR A 536 -27.19 -10.53 -9.83
C THR A 536 -27.90 -9.47 -10.68
N ILE A 537 -29.23 -9.57 -10.88
CA ILE A 537 -30.02 -8.57 -11.61
C ILE A 537 -30.07 -7.25 -10.83
N THR A 538 -30.29 -7.30 -9.51
CA THR A 538 -30.30 -6.10 -8.66
C THR A 538 -28.93 -5.43 -8.58
N VAL A 539 -27.85 -6.21 -8.49
CA VAL A 539 -26.45 -5.73 -8.58
C VAL A 539 -26.22 -4.99 -9.90
N ILE A 540 -26.52 -5.61 -11.05
CA ILE A 540 -26.35 -4.95 -12.35
C ILE A 540 -27.21 -3.68 -12.44
N THR A 541 -28.45 -3.70 -11.94
CA THR A 541 -29.35 -2.54 -11.95
C THR A 541 -28.76 -1.39 -11.12
N LYS A 542 -28.33 -1.66 -9.88
CA LYS A 542 -27.72 -0.67 -8.99
C LYS A 542 -26.40 -0.12 -9.52
N LEU A 543 -25.58 -0.92 -10.20
CA LEU A 543 -24.36 -0.41 -10.87
C LEU A 543 -24.72 0.63 -11.92
N LEU A 544 -25.80 0.42 -12.68
CA LEU A 544 -26.22 1.32 -13.76
C LEU A 544 -26.94 2.57 -13.21
N GLU A 545 -27.66 2.46 -12.08
CA GLU A 545 -28.14 3.60 -11.28
C GLU A 545 -26.96 4.43 -10.71
N GLN A 546 -25.95 3.76 -10.15
CA GLN A 546 -24.74 4.41 -9.62
C GLN A 546 -23.99 5.17 -10.71
N LEU A 547 -23.91 4.64 -11.92
CA LEU A 547 -23.33 5.28 -13.11
C LEU A 547 -24.23 6.39 -13.69
N GLN A 548 -25.50 6.47 -13.30
CA GLN A 548 -26.54 7.36 -13.87
C GLN A 548 -26.68 7.19 -15.40
N THR A 549 -26.77 5.95 -15.86
CA THR A 549 -26.85 5.61 -17.29
C THR A 549 -28.22 5.06 -17.67
N SER A 550 -28.83 5.59 -18.73
CA SER A 550 -30.07 5.05 -19.28
C SER A 550 -29.83 3.96 -20.33
N SER A 551 -30.90 3.30 -20.77
CA SER A 551 -30.89 2.37 -21.92
C SER A 551 -30.48 3.02 -23.24
N GLU A 552 -30.62 4.34 -23.38
CA GLU A 552 -30.15 5.07 -24.58
C GLU A 552 -28.65 5.40 -24.46
N ASP A 553 -28.20 5.87 -23.29
CA ASP A 553 -26.77 6.08 -23.01
C ASP A 553 -25.96 4.79 -23.21
N LEU A 554 -26.54 3.62 -22.90
CA LEU A 554 -25.93 2.31 -23.14
C LEU A 554 -25.80 1.92 -24.62
N LYS A 555 -26.63 2.47 -25.53
CA LYS A 555 -26.45 2.29 -26.98
C LYS A 555 -25.26 3.11 -27.47
N ASP A 556 -25.19 4.36 -27.02
CA ASP A 556 -24.10 5.31 -27.28
C ASP A 556 -22.76 4.87 -26.68
N HIS A 557 -22.79 4.23 -25.50
CA HIS A 557 -21.59 3.71 -24.84
C HIS A 557 -21.08 2.43 -25.52
N GLY A 558 -21.99 1.58 -26.02
CA GLY A 558 -21.66 0.33 -26.70
C GLY A 558 -21.48 -0.85 -25.75
N LEU A 559 -20.61 -1.79 -26.13
CA LEU A 559 -20.39 -3.03 -25.37
C LEU A 559 -19.63 -2.78 -24.06
N VAL A 560 -20.05 -3.45 -22.99
CA VAL A 560 -19.49 -3.30 -21.64
C VAL A 560 -18.94 -4.66 -21.21
N PHE A 561 -17.65 -4.73 -20.87
CA PHE A 561 -17.04 -5.97 -20.39
C PHE A 561 -17.38 -6.20 -18.92
N ALA A 562 -18.05 -7.31 -18.61
CA ALA A 562 -18.37 -7.75 -17.26
C ALA A 562 -17.42 -8.88 -16.84
N ASN A 563 -16.86 -8.78 -15.63
CA ASN A 563 -15.98 -9.76 -15.03
C ASN A 563 -16.45 -10.08 -13.61
N GLY A 564 -16.14 -11.29 -13.16
CA GLY A 564 -16.33 -11.79 -11.81
C GLY A 564 -15.76 -13.21 -11.76
N ASP A 565 -16.18 -14.00 -10.79
CA ASP A 565 -15.77 -15.39 -10.67
C ASP A 565 -16.51 -16.32 -11.68
N LEU A 566 -16.47 -17.63 -11.45
CA LEU A 566 -17.23 -18.61 -12.22
C LEU A 566 -18.74 -18.58 -11.92
N LEU A 567 -19.17 -18.25 -10.70
CA LEU A 567 -20.58 -18.10 -10.33
C LEU A 567 -21.17 -16.86 -11.03
N THR A 568 -20.53 -15.69 -10.95
CA THR A 568 -20.91 -14.47 -11.69
C THR A 568 -21.04 -14.72 -13.19
N ASP A 569 -20.07 -15.36 -13.85
CA ASP A 569 -20.15 -15.68 -15.29
C ASP A 569 -21.38 -16.57 -15.62
N ASN A 570 -21.66 -17.56 -14.78
CA ASN A 570 -22.80 -18.46 -14.92
C ASN A 570 -24.14 -17.79 -14.63
N LEU A 571 -24.22 -16.92 -13.61
CA LEU A 571 -25.44 -16.17 -13.29
C LEU A 571 -25.75 -15.16 -14.38
N ILE A 572 -24.78 -14.38 -14.87
CA ILE A 572 -24.97 -13.50 -16.05
C ILE A 572 -25.39 -14.31 -17.29
N ASN A 573 -24.84 -15.52 -17.50
CA ASN A 573 -25.27 -16.41 -18.59
C ASN A 573 -26.73 -16.86 -18.42
N THR A 574 -27.15 -17.07 -17.17
CA THR A 574 -28.45 -17.64 -16.78
C THR A 574 -29.55 -16.58 -16.72
N VAL A 575 -29.27 -15.33 -16.32
CA VAL A 575 -30.16 -14.17 -16.56
C VAL A 575 -30.50 -14.10 -18.04
N LYS A 576 -29.46 -14.17 -18.90
CA LYS A 576 -29.57 -14.25 -20.35
C LYS A 576 -30.14 -15.58 -20.89
N ARG A 577 -30.55 -16.53 -20.03
CA ARG A 577 -31.33 -17.74 -20.38
C ARG A 577 -32.79 -17.61 -19.94
N PHE A 578 -33.08 -17.13 -18.73
CA PHE A 578 -34.44 -16.91 -18.24
C PHE A 578 -35.19 -15.90 -19.11
N LEU A 579 -34.54 -14.78 -19.48
CA LEU A 579 -35.06 -13.81 -20.45
C LEU A 579 -35.46 -14.42 -21.81
N PHE A 580 -34.94 -15.60 -22.16
CA PHE A 580 -35.26 -16.33 -23.39
C PHE A 580 -36.32 -17.43 -23.20
N LEU A 581 -36.24 -18.20 -22.09
CA LEU A 581 -37.09 -19.36 -21.81
C LEU A 581 -38.58 -19.04 -21.76
N ILE A 582 -38.90 -17.85 -21.26
CA ILE A 582 -40.27 -17.32 -21.01
C ILE A 582 -41.20 -17.41 -22.24
N PHE A 583 -40.69 -17.56 -23.46
CA PHE A 583 -41.51 -17.61 -24.68
C PHE A 583 -41.98 -19.02 -25.11
N GLU A 584 -41.34 -20.11 -24.68
CA GLU A 584 -41.59 -21.43 -25.28
C GLU A 584 -42.70 -22.27 -24.63
N PHE A 585 -43.31 -21.82 -23.52
CA PHE A 585 -44.39 -22.57 -22.85
C PHE A 585 -45.54 -21.71 -22.29
N THR A 586 -46.76 -22.12 -22.65
CA THR A 586 -48.10 -21.73 -22.15
C THR A 586 -48.70 -20.39 -22.61
N ASP A 587 -49.95 -20.45 -23.09
CA ASP A 587 -50.79 -19.30 -23.48
C ASP A 587 -51.54 -18.65 -22.29
N ASP A 588 -51.50 -19.22 -21.07
CA ASP A 588 -52.53 -18.93 -20.04
C ASP A 588 -52.04 -18.84 -18.56
N LEU A 589 -50.74 -18.96 -18.24
CA LEU A 589 -50.28 -19.07 -16.84
C LEU A 589 -48.97 -18.32 -16.47
N ALA A 590 -48.80 -17.05 -16.86
CA ALA A 590 -47.74 -16.19 -16.29
C ALA A 590 -48.02 -14.66 -16.39
N GLN A 591 -48.96 -14.11 -15.60
CA GLN A 591 -48.99 -12.66 -15.37
C GLN A 591 -47.91 -12.24 -14.36
N VAL A 592 -46.70 -11.96 -14.86
CA VAL A 592 -45.72 -10.92 -14.42
C VAL A 592 -44.38 -11.14 -15.13
N GLU A 593 -43.95 -12.40 -15.31
CA GLU A 593 -42.66 -12.75 -15.93
C GLU A 593 -42.81 -13.25 -17.37
N GLY A 594 -43.56 -12.53 -18.21
CA GLY A 594 -43.98 -12.99 -19.55
C GLY A 594 -43.30 -12.33 -20.76
N SER A 595 -42.62 -11.19 -20.61
CA SER A 595 -42.53 -10.22 -21.72
C SER A 595 -41.17 -10.03 -22.39
N ARG A 596 -40.06 -10.50 -21.79
CA ARG A 596 -38.72 -9.96 -22.09
C ARG A 596 -37.95 -10.56 -23.29
N ARG A 597 -38.50 -11.59 -23.97
CA ARG A 597 -37.80 -12.34 -25.04
C ARG A 597 -37.34 -11.47 -26.23
N ASN A 598 -38.09 -10.41 -26.52
CA ASN A 598 -37.84 -9.46 -27.61
C ASN A 598 -37.79 -8.01 -27.09
N SER A 599 -37.35 -7.75 -25.84
CA SER A 599 -37.32 -6.38 -25.34
C SER A 599 -36.40 -5.53 -26.20
N THR A 600 -36.96 -4.47 -26.79
CA THR A 600 -36.22 -3.43 -27.53
C THR A 600 -35.43 -2.53 -26.59
N ASP A 601 -35.67 -2.65 -25.28
CA ASP A 601 -34.84 -2.08 -24.25
C ASP A 601 -33.50 -2.83 -24.12
N VAL A 602 -32.43 -2.04 -24.01
CA VAL A 602 -31.04 -2.50 -24.02
C VAL A 602 -30.57 -2.97 -22.64
N LEU A 603 -31.17 -2.43 -21.58
CA LEU A 603 -30.96 -2.80 -20.18
C LEU A 603 -31.62 -4.15 -19.89
N GLU A 604 -32.92 -4.29 -20.17
CA GLU A 604 -33.69 -5.53 -19.94
C GLU A 604 -33.12 -6.72 -20.71
N GLY A 605 -32.71 -6.51 -21.98
CA GLY A 605 -32.09 -7.54 -22.80
C GLY A 605 -30.65 -7.89 -22.41
N MET A 606 -30.05 -7.17 -21.45
CA MET A 606 -28.64 -7.27 -21.05
C MET A 606 -27.69 -7.25 -22.26
N GLN A 607 -28.04 -6.42 -23.25
CA GLN A 607 -27.42 -6.41 -24.58
C GLN A 607 -25.97 -5.90 -24.58
N PRO A 608 -25.56 -4.88 -23.78
CA PRO A 608 -24.18 -4.41 -23.72
C PRO A 608 -23.20 -5.44 -23.15
N LEU A 609 -23.64 -6.22 -22.16
CA LEU A 609 -22.74 -7.00 -21.29
C LEU A 609 -22.05 -8.18 -22.02
N VAL A 610 -20.73 -8.06 -22.22
CA VAL A 610 -19.81 -9.10 -22.70
C VAL A 610 -19.21 -9.83 -21.49
N ARG A 611 -19.50 -11.13 -21.34
CA ARG A 611 -19.01 -11.94 -20.21
C ARG A 611 -17.52 -12.27 -20.33
N ARG A 612 -16.74 -12.07 -19.27
CA ARG A 612 -15.35 -12.54 -19.13
C ARG A 612 -15.18 -13.34 -17.83
N LEU A 613 -14.57 -14.52 -17.93
CA LEU A 613 -14.26 -15.39 -16.81
C LEU A 613 -13.09 -14.82 -16.00
N GLY A 614 -13.17 -14.87 -14.67
CA GLY A 614 -12.07 -14.52 -13.78
C GLY A 614 -10.82 -15.38 -14.00
N ILE A 615 -9.66 -14.76 -14.20
CA ILE A 615 -8.39 -15.45 -14.41
C ILE A 615 -7.77 -15.85 -13.06
N PHE A 616 -8.00 -15.09 -11.98
CA PHE A 616 -7.51 -15.44 -10.65
C PHE A 616 -8.18 -16.71 -10.14
N HIS A 617 -9.51 -16.80 -10.26
CA HIS A 617 -10.26 -18.01 -9.93
C HIS A 617 -9.86 -19.20 -10.83
N ALA A 618 -9.58 -18.96 -12.12
CA ALA A 618 -9.00 -19.97 -13.00
C ALA A 618 -7.58 -20.42 -12.58
N LYS A 619 -6.74 -19.50 -12.07
CA LYS A 619 -5.41 -19.78 -11.49
C LYS A 619 -5.51 -20.56 -10.17
N MET A 620 -6.55 -20.32 -9.36
CA MET A 620 -6.85 -21.13 -8.17
C MET A 620 -7.29 -22.54 -8.56
N ALA A 621 -8.20 -22.68 -9.53
CA ALA A 621 -8.59 -23.97 -10.10
C ALA A 621 -7.40 -24.74 -10.70
N GLY A 622 -6.51 -24.06 -11.42
CA GLY A 622 -5.26 -24.63 -11.94
C GLY A 622 -4.35 -25.20 -10.84
N CYS A 623 -4.14 -24.44 -9.76
CA CYS A 623 -3.36 -24.92 -8.61
C CYS A 623 -4.02 -26.14 -7.96
N ARG A 624 -5.35 -26.08 -7.72
CA ARG A 624 -6.14 -27.16 -7.12
C ARG A 624 -6.15 -28.41 -8.01
N LEU A 625 -6.06 -28.29 -9.34
CA LEU A 625 -5.94 -29.42 -10.29
C LEU A 625 -4.64 -30.20 -10.05
N VAL A 626 -3.49 -29.53 -10.14
CA VAL A 626 -2.16 -30.15 -9.98
C VAL A 626 -2.01 -30.74 -8.57
N VAL A 627 -2.40 -29.98 -7.55
CA VAL A 627 -2.26 -30.40 -6.15
C VAL A 627 -3.18 -31.57 -5.82
N ASN A 628 -4.43 -31.62 -6.33
CA ASN A 628 -5.34 -32.73 -6.04
C ASN A 628 -4.96 -34.03 -6.76
N GLU A 629 -4.48 -33.97 -8.01
CA GLU A 629 -4.10 -35.16 -8.76
C GLU A 629 -2.82 -35.78 -8.17
N HIS A 630 -1.79 -34.96 -7.92
CA HIS A 630 -0.48 -35.42 -7.44
C HIS A 630 -0.33 -35.45 -5.92
N TRP A 631 -1.40 -35.22 -5.14
CA TRP A 631 -1.36 -35.33 -3.67
C TRP A 631 -0.90 -36.70 -3.21
N GLY A 632 -1.36 -37.75 -3.90
CA GLY A 632 -1.17 -39.13 -3.49
C GLY A 632 -2.09 -39.54 -2.33
N LYS A 633 -1.75 -40.65 -1.66
CA LYS A 633 -2.53 -41.17 -0.52
C LYS A 633 -1.91 -40.70 0.80
N PRO A 634 -2.70 -40.14 1.74
CA PRO A 634 -2.22 -39.87 3.10
C PRO A 634 -1.57 -41.10 3.73
N ASN A 635 -0.47 -40.91 4.46
CA ASN A 635 0.32 -41.96 5.10
C ASN A 635 0.89 -43.04 4.16
N ALA A 636 0.99 -42.77 2.85
CA ALA A 636 1.70 -43.66 1.92
C ALA A 636 3.19 -43.76 2.26
N THR A 637 3.72 -44.99 2.28
CA THR A 637 5.15 -45.27 2.46
C THR A 637 5.98 -45.08 1.19
N ILE A 638 5.30 -44.83 0.05
CA ILE A 638 5.89 -44.52 -1.26
C ILE A 638 6.21 -43.03 -1.29
N ALA A 639 7.46 -42.68 -1.57
CA ALA A 639 7.86 -41.29 -1.84
C ALA A 639 7.56 -40.96 -3.31
N GLY A 640 7.27 -39.68 -3.62
CA GLY A 640 6.93 -39.23 -4.98
C GLY A 640 5.49 -38.74 -5.16
N GLY A 641 4.89 -38.16 -4.12
CA GLY A 641 3.59 -37.44 -4.19
C GLY A 641 3.59 -36.27 -3.21
N LEU A 642 2.85 -35.21 -3.53
CA LEU A 642 2.95 -33.91 -2.84
C LEU A 642 2.62 -33.97 -1.34
N CYS A 643 1.70 -34.85 -0.92
CA CYS A 643 1.41 -35.06 0.51
C CYS A 643 2.65 -35.53 1.30
N TRP A 644 3.49 -36.36 0.66
CA TRP A 644 4.73 -36.87 1.26
C TRP A 644 5.81 -35.79 1.32
N GLU A 645 5.96 -35.00 0.25
CA GLU A 645 6.91 -33.88 0.25
C GLU A 645 6.54 -32.83 1.30
N HIS A 646 5.27 -32.39 1.30
CA HIS A 646 4.74 -31.41 2.26
C HIS A 646 4.90 -31.87 3.72
N THR A 647 4.45 -33.08 4.05
CA THR A 647 4.40 -33.54 5.46
C THR A 647 5.68 -34.23 5.95
N GLN A 648 6.33 -35.07 5.14
CA GLN A 648 7.44 -35.93 5.60
C GLN A 648 8.82 -35.33 5.30
N LEU A 649 8.95 -34.58 4.20
CA LEU A 649 10.22 -34.01 3.77
C LEU A 649 10.39 -32.57 4.28
N LEU A 650 9.42 -31.71 3.98
CA LEU A 650 9.43 -30.27 4.33
C LEU A 650 8.85 -29.99 5.73
N GLN A 651 8.07 -30.93 6.29
CA GLN A 651 7.44 -30.79 7.62
C GLN A 651 6.53 -29.55 7.76
N ARG A 652 5.93 -29.11 6.65
CA ARG A 652 4.98 -27.99 6.61
C ARG A 652 3.69 -28.34 7.37
N LYS A 653 3.03 -27.31 7.92
CA LYS A 653 1.75 -27.42 8.65
C LYS A 653 0.76 -28.28 7.84
N PRO A 654 0.16 -29.36 8.40
CA PRO A 654 -0.66 -30.28 7.62
C PRO A 654 -1.83 -29.60 6.90
N ILE A 655 -2.00 -29.92 5.61
CA ILE A 655 -3.16 -29.52 4.79
C ILE A 655 -3.85 -30.77 4.22
N SER A 656 -5.14 -30.66 3.93
CA SER A 656 -5.95 -31.73 3.33
C SER A 656 -6.27 -31.39 1.88
N ALA A 657 -5.79 -32.22 0.95
CA ALA A 657 -6.03 -32.07 -0.48
C ALA A 657 -6.35 -33.43 -1.15
N GLY A 658 -6.53 -33.42 -2.47
CA GLY A 658 -6.97 -34.55 -3.27
C GLY A 658 -8.48 -34.58 -3.47
N TRP A 659 -8.96 -35.18 -4.57
CA TRP A 659 -10.37 -35.27 -5.00
C TRP A 659 -11.34 -36.00 -4.05
N LYS A 660 -10.89 -36.35 -2.84
CA LYS A 660 -11.70 -36.97 -1.77
C LYS A 660 -11.66 -36.16 -0.47
N SER A 661 -10.99 -35.01 -0.45
CA SER A 661 -11.02 -34.10 0.70
C SER A 661 -12.40 -33.44 0.83
N LYS A 662 -12.91 -33.33 2.06
CA LYS A 662 -14.15 -32.60 2.37
C LYS A 662 -14.00 -31.08 2.37
N LYS A 663 -12.78 -30.57 2.17
CA LYS A 663 -12.44 -29.14 2.08
C LYS A 663 -11.41 -28.94 0.98
N ALA A 664 -11.46 -27.79 0.30
CA ALA A 664 -10.37 -27.35 -0.56
C ALA A 664 -9.08 -27.17 0.26
N ALA A 665 -7.93 -27.33 -0.39
CA ALA A 665 -6.65 -26.93 0.18
C ALA A 665 -6.49 -25.40 0.03
N PRO A 666 -6.02 -24.67 1.06
CA PRO A 666 -5.78 -23.22 0.96
C PRO A 666 -4.83 -22.89 -0.20
N TRP A 667 -5.11 -21.83 -0.95
CA TRP A 667 -4.43 -21.58 -2.22
C TRP A 667 -2.95 -21.18 -2.06
N LYS A 668 -2.60 -20.14 -1.29
CA LYS A 668 -1.21 -19.67 -1.09
C LYS A 668 -0.26 -20.80 -0.63
N PRO A 669 -0.56 -21.56 0.45
CA PRO A 669 0.30 -22.67 0.88
C PRO A 669 0.47 -23.78 -0.16
N SER A 670 -0.48 -23.90 -1.08
CA SER A 670 -0.47 -24.85 -2.21
C SER A 670 0.32 -24.31 -3.41
N HIS A 671 0.18 -23.02 -3.74
CA HIS A 671 0.93 -22.32 -4.78
C HIS A 671 2.43 -22.30 -4.47
N GLU A 672 2.77 -21.90 -3.24
CA GLU A 672 4.14 -21.90 -2.72
C GLU A 672 4.75 -23.32 -2.74
N LEU A 673 3.97 -24.34 -2.36
CA LEU A 673 4.41 -25.74 -2.44
C LEU A 673 4.71 -26.18 -3.88
N LEU A 674 3.90 -25.74 -4.86
CA LEU A 674 4.18 -26.02 -6.27
C LEU A 674 5.46 -25.33 -6.73
N GLN A 675 5.73 -24.09 -6.33
CA GLN A 675 6.97 -23.38 -6.65
C GLN A 675 8.20 -24.10 -6.07
N ILE A 676 8.18 -24.38 -4.76
CA ILE A 676 9.25 -25.10 -4.03
C ILE A 676 9.52 -26.47 -4.64
N SER A 677 8.48 -27.28 -4.84
CA SER A 677 8.63 -28.64 -5.35
C SER A 677 9.13 -28.63 -6.80
N SER A 678 8.52 -27.83 -7.69
CA SER A 678 8.96 -27.71 -9.09
C SER A 678 10.43 -27.30 -9.19
N ALA A 679 10.87 -26.27 -8.45
CA ALA A 679 12.26 -25.83 -8.45
C ALA A 679 13.23 -26.92 -7.92
N GLY A 680 12.81 -27.70 -6.92
CA GLY A 680 13.57 -28.85 -6.42
C GLY A 680 13.67 -29.99 -7.43
N HIS A 681 12.58 -30.32 -8.12
CA HIS A 681 12.57 -31.32 -9.20
C HIS A 681 13.41 -30.86 -10.40
N VAL A 682 13.35 -29.58 -10.79
CA VAL A 682 14.22 -29.00 -11.84
C VAL A 682 15.69 -29.11 -11.46
N ARG A 683 16.05 -28.76 -10.21
CA ARG A 683 17.44 -28.87 -9.74
C ARG A 683 17.95 -30.33 -9.73
N ASP A 684 17.12 -31.31 -9.37
CA ASP A 684 17.50 -32.72 -9.47
C ASP A 684 17.57 -33.22 -10.92
N ALA A 685 16.66 -32.76 -11.78
CA ALA A 685 16.63 -33.11 -13.20
C ALA A 685 17.91 -32.66 -13.94
N PHE A 686 18.34 -31.42 -13.76
CA PHE A 686 19.62 -30.95 -14.31
C PHE A 686 20.81 -31.75 -13.72
N ARG A 687 20.81 -32.06 -12.42
CA ARG A 687 21.82 -32.94 -11.79
C ARG A 687 21.87 -34.34 -12.42
N ILE A 688 20.73 -34.91 -12.81
CA ILE A 688 20.67 -36.23 -13.48
C ILE A 688 21.16 -36.16 -14.92
N HIS A 689 20.74 -35.13 -15.69
CA HIS A 689 20.95 -35.07 -17.14
C HIS A 689 22.22 -34.33 -17.60
N CYS A 690 22.93 -33.63 -16.70
CA CYS A 690 24.20 -32.98 -17.03
C CYS A 690 25.34 -33.95 -17.40
N GLY A 691 25.27 -35.21 -16.96
CA GLY A 691 26.30 -36.22 -17.22
C GLY A 691 27.60 -36.08 -16.40
N ASN A 692 27.77 -35.00 -15.63
CA ASN A 692 28.90 -34.82 -14.72
C ASN A 692 28.61 -35.47 -13.34
N ALA A 693 29.65 -35.96 -12.67
CA ALA A 693 29.56 -36.46 -11.29
C ALA A 693 29.43 -35.31 -10.27
N ASN A 694 29.99 -34.13 -10.56
CA ASN A 694 29.89 -32.94 -9.73
C ASN A 694 29.01 -31.88 -10.43
N PHE A 695 27.73 -31.85 -10.08
CA PHE A 695 26.76 -30.94 -10.67
C PHE A 695 27.06 -29.46 -10.42
N ALA A 696 27.55 -29.09 -9.23
CA ALA A 696 27.83 -27.68 -8.91
C ALA A 696 29.03 -27.15 -9.71
N GLU A 697 30.08 -27.97 -9.88
CA GLU A 697 31.24 -27.65 -10.71
C GLU A 697 30.89 -27.57 -12.19
N TRP A 698 30.04 -28.48 -12.68
CA TRP A 698 29.50 -28.39 -14.04
C TRP A 698 28.65 -27.13 -14.22
N ALA A 699 27.67 -26.88 -13.35
CA ALA A 699 26.75 -25.76 -13.50
C ALA A 699 27.48 -24.41 -13.52
N ALA A 700 28.51 -24.24 -12.68
CA ALA A 700 29.34 -23.03 -12.63
C ALA A 700 30.33 -22.87 -13.81
N GLN A 701 30.51 -23.90 -14.65
CA GLN A 701 31.40 -23.87 -15.82
C GLN A 701 30.67 -23.98 -17.16
N ALA A 702 29.44 -24.50 -17.17
CA ALA A 702 28.65 -24.74 -18.37
C ALA A 702 28.41 -23.45 -19.17
N ASP A 703 28.56 -23.55 -20.50
CA ASP A 703 28.18 -22.47 -21.41
C ASP A 703 26.67 -22.50 -21.70
N PHE A 704 26.16 -21.46 -22.36
CA PHE A 704 24.73 -21.36 -22.66
C PHE A 704 24.25 -22.43 -23.66
N ASN A 705 25.10 -22.93 -24.55
CA ASN A 705 24.73 -24.00 -25.49
C ASN A 705 24.60 -25.34 -24.77
N GLU A 706 25.54 -25.65 -23.87
CA GLU A 706 25.51 -26.85 -23.03
C GLU A 706 24.32 -26.83 -22.07
N PHE A 707 24.07 -25.70 -21.41
CA PHE A 707 22.88 -25.47 -20.60
C PHE A 707 21.58 -25.70 -21.40
N ASN A 708 21.48 -25.12 -22.61
CA ASN A 708 20.32 -25.34 -23.49
C ASN A 708 20.17 -26.80 -23.91
N ALA A 709 21.28 -27.51 -24.20
CA ALA A 709 21.27 -28.92 -24.60
C ALA A 709 20.91 -29.86 -23.44
N VAL A 710 21.26 -29.52 -22.20
CA VAL A 710 20.83 -30.27 -21.01
C VAL A 710 19.38 -29.94 -20.67
N ALA A 711 18.94 -28.68 -20.78
CA ALA A 711 17.55 -28.27 -20.57
C ALA A 711 16.58 -29.01 -21.52
N GLY A 712 16.95 -29.16 -22.80
CA GLY A 712 16.18 -29.96 -23.76
C GLY A 712 16.06 -31.43 -23.32
N LYS A 713 17.19 -32.08 -23.02
CA LYS A 713 17.20 -33.48 -22.52
C LYS A 713 16.38 -33.66 -21.25
N VAL A 714 16.41 -32.69 -20.33
CA VAL A 714 15.59 -32.68 -19.11
C VAL A 714 14.11 -32.63 -19.48
N TYR A 715 13.70 -31.67 -20.32
CA TYR A 715 12.33 -31.52 -20.76
C TYR A 715 11.81 -32.80 -21.42
N ASP A 716 12.50 -33.25 -22.48
CA ASP A 716 12.16 -34.44 -23.27
C ASP A 716 11.98 -35.68 -22.41
N SER A 717 12.82 -35.85 -21.38
CA SER A 717 12.88 -37.07 -20.55
C SER A 717 12.00 -37.04 -19.30
N LEU A 718 11.58 -35.85 -18.82
CA LEU A 718 11.00 -35.70 -17.47
C LEU A 718 9.76 -34.77 -17.39
N TYR A 719 9.45 -34.00 -18.43
CA TYR A 719 8.36 -33.00 -18.45
C TYR A 719 7.35 -33.21 -19.60
N THR A 720 7.48 -34.28 -20.39
CA THR A 720 6.58 -34.58 -21.52
C THR A 720 5.63 -35.75 -21.23
N THR A 721 4.46 -35.75 -21.87
CA THR A 721 3.58 -36.95 -21.89
C THR A 721 4.28 -38.15 -22.53
N THR A 722 5.09 -37.93 -23.57
CA THR A 722 5.86 -38.98 -24.24
C THR A 722 6.86 -39.69 -23.31
N ALA A 723 7.48 -38.96 -22.37
CA ALA A 723 8.31 -39.57 -21.34
C ALA A 723 7.51 -40.46 -20.36
N TYR A 724 6.28 -40.06 -20.03
CA TYR A 724 5.38 -40.84 -19.20
C TYR A 724 4.88 -42.10 -19.93
N ASP A 725 4.51 -41.99 -21.20
CA ASP A 725 4.09 -43.12 -22.02
C ASP A 725 5.24 -44.14 -22.15
N ALA A 726 6.46 -43.67 -22.45
CA ALA A 726 7.68 -44.48 -22.47
C ALA A 726 8.16 -44.99 -21.09
N ALA A 727 7.54 -44.53 -19.99
CA ALA A 727 7.68 -45.14 -18.67
C ALA A 727 6.65 -46.26 -18.46
N CYS A 728 5.40 -46.05 -18.91
CA CYS A 728 4.30 -47.00 -18.81
C CYS A 728 4.45 -48.23 -19.72
N ASP A 729 5.06 -48.06 -20.91
CA ASP A 729 5.32 -49.13 -21.88
C ASP A 729 6.41 -50.13 -21.44
N ARG A 730 7.05 -49.89 -20.28
CA ARG A 730 7.99 -50.83 -19.67
C ARG A 730 7.21 -52.02 -19.10
N GLY A 731 7.74 -53.24 -19.24
CA GLY A 731 7.11 -54.42 -18.64
C GLY A 731 7.07 -54.33 -17.10
N ASP A 732 6.04 -54.90 -16.47
CA ASP A 732 5.69 -54.72 -15.04
C ASP A 732 6.86 -54.82 -14.05
N ALA A 733 7.88 -55.64 -14.34
CA ALA A 733 9.06 -55.81 -13.49
C ALA A 733 10.07 -54.62 -13.54
N GLN A 734 9.84 -53.65 -14.43
CA GLN A 734 10.64 -52.44 -14.68
C GLN A 734 9.83 -51.14 -14.57
N ARG A 735 8.53 -51.23 -14.29
CA ARG A 735 7.68 -50.07 -14.02
C ARG A 735 7.94 -49.50 -12.63
N ASP A 736 7.87 -48.19 -12.54
CA ASP A 736 8.05 -47.45 -11.29
C ASP A 736 6.98 -46.35 -11.22
N ALA A 737 5.92 -46.63 -10.47
CA ALA A 737 4.79 -45.72 -10.30
C ALA A 737 5.16 -44.39 -9.61
N ALA A 738 6.29 -44.31 -8.90
CA ALA A 738 6.76 -43.06 -8.32
C ALA A 738 7.47 -42.20 -9.38
N PHE A 739 8.29 -42.81 -10.24
CA PHE A 739 8.86 -42.14 -11.41
C PHE A 739 7.76 -41.71 -12.40
N GLU A 740 6.83 -42.60 -12.74
CA GLU A 740 5.67 -42.32 -13.63
C GLU A 740 4.85 -41.12 -13.12
N ASN A 741 4.51 -41.08 -11.82
CA ASN A 741 3.82 -39.91 -11.24
C ASN A 741 4.69 -38.65 -11.22
N SER A 742 6.00 -38.78 -11.03
CA SER A 742 6.92 -37.62 -11.03
C SER A 742 6.97 -36.94 -12.40
N VAL A 743 6.95 -37.70 -13.50
CA VAL A 743 6.93 -37.15 -14.87
C VAL A 743 5.61 -36.42 -15.17
N LEU A 744 4.47 -36.96 -14.76
CA LEU A 744 3.18 -36.27 -14.89
C LEU A 744 3.14 -34.99 -14.02
N TYR A 745 3.57 -35.09 -12.76
CA TYR A 745 3.64 -33.94 -11.86
C TYR A 745 4.51 -32.83 -12.45
N ASN A 746 5.69 -33.16 -12.98
CA ASN A 746 6.60 -32.22 -13.62
C ASN A 746 5.94 -31.52 -14.81
N ARG A 747 5.28 -32.24 -15.71
CA ARG A 747 4.52 -31.66 -16.84
C ARG A 747 3.45 -30.69 -16.35
N ASP A 748 2.63 -31.11 -15.40
CA ASP A 748 1.41 -30.38 -15.01
C ASP A 748 1.70 -29.20 -14.08
N SER A 749 2.73 -29.30 -13.23
CA SER A 749 3.25 -28.17 -12.45
C SER A 749 4.00 -27.14 -13.31
N LEU A 750 4.78 -27.56 -14.31
CA LEU A 750 5.43 -26.64 -15.24
C LEU A 750 4.39 -25.86 -16.08
N LEU A 751 3.30 -26.53 -16.50
CA LEU A 751 2.17 -25.88 -17.17
C LEU A 751 1.46 -24.87 -16.26
N TYR A 752 1.32 -25.17 -14.97
CA TYR A 752 0.78 -24.23 -13.99
C TYR A 752 1.69 -23.00 -13.79
N LEU A 753 3.00 -23.22 -13.62
CA LEU A 753 3.96 -22.13 -13.44
C LEU A 753 4.11 -21.27 -14.70
N LEU A 754 3.95 -21.85 -15.90
CA LEU A 754 3.88 -21.10 -17.15
C LEU A 754 2.69 -20.13 -17.18
N LEU A 755 1.50 -20.54 -16.71
CA LEU A 755 0.37 -19.60 -16.58
C LEU A 755 0.74 -18.42 -15.68
N VAL A 756 1.32 -18.70 -14.51
CA VAL A 756 1.69 -17.68 -13.51
C VAL A 756 2.71 -16.68 -14.10
N SER A 757 3.73 -17.16 -14.82
CA SER A 757 4.70 -16.28 -15.49
C SER A 757 4.08 -15.46 -16.61
N SER A 758 3.21 -16.07 -17.43
CA SER A 758 2.58 -15.41 -18.59
C SER A 758 1.56 -14.35 -18.17
N ILE A 759 0.85 -14.57 -17.05
CA ILE A 759 0.02 -13.53 -16.41
C ILE A 759 0.88 -12.33 -16.02
N LYS A 760 1.94 -12.53 -15.21
CA LYS A 760 2.81 -11.42 -14.79
C LYS A 760 3.46 -10.69 -15.98
N ALA A 761 3.87 -11.42 -17.02
CA ALA A 761 4.45 -10.86 -18.26
C ALA A 761 3.43 -10.09 -19.12
N GLY A 762 2.15 -10.46 -19.08
CA GLY A 762 1.10 -9.92 -19.96
C GLY A 762 0.93 -10.65 -21.29
N ASP A 763 1.45 -11.88 -21.46
CA ASP A 763 1.19 -12.69 -22.67
C ASP A 763 -0.15 -13.42 -22.54
N ILE A 764 -1.23 -12.73 -22.91
CA ILE A 764 -2.59 -13.27 -22.90
C ILE A 764 -2.77 -14.39 -23.94
N GLY A 765 -1.95 -14.42 -25.00
CA GLY A 765 -1.91 -15.54 -25.93
C GLY A 765 -1.45 -16.83 -25.25
N CYS A 766 -0.39 -16.77 -24.45
CA CYS A 766 0.12 -17.93 -23.73
C CYS A 766 -0.88 -18.41 -22.65
N VAL A 767 -1.53 -17.49 -21.94
CA VAL A 767 -2.66 -17.78 -21.03
C VAL A 767 -3.77 -18.56 -21.74
N VAL A 768 -4.16 -18.12 -22.94
CA VAL A 768 -5.17 -18.81 -23.77
C VAL A 768 -4.71 -20.21 -24.21
N LEU A 769 -3.42 -20.44 -24.46
CA LEU A 769 -2.91 -21.79 -24.76
C LEU A 769 -3.02 -22.73 -23.55
N VAL A 770 -2.70 -22.27 -22.33
CA VAL A 770 -2.89 -23.06 -21.10
C VAL A 770 -4.38 -23.39 -20.89
N PHE A 771 -5.28 -22.42 -21.07
CA PHE A 771 -6.72 -22.64 -20.91
C PHE A 771 -7.29 -23.66 -21.91
N ARG A 772 -6.77 -23.76 -23.14
CA ARG A 772 -7.14 -24.84 -24.09
C ARG A 772 -6.76 -26.22 -23.55
N ILE A 773 -5.58 -26.36 -22.95
CA ILE A 773 -5.11 -27.63 -22.39
C ILE A 773 -5.93 -27.99 -21.13
N TRP A 774 -6.20 -27.02 -20.26
CA TRP A 774 -7.02 -27.22 -19.06
C TRP A 774 -8.49 -27.53 -19.36
N ALA A 775 -9.06 -26.99 -20.45
CA ALA A 775 -10.39 -27.38 -20.92
C ALA A 775 -10.52 -28.89 -21.22
N VAL A 776 -9.39 -29.58 -21.47
CA VAL A 776 -9.33 -31.04 -21.61
C VAL A 776 -8.97 -31.71 -20.27
N MET A 777 -7.95 -31.24 -19.56
CA MET A 777 -7.50 -31.85 -18.29
C MET A 777 -8.58 -31.84 -17.21
N MET A 778 -9.32 -30.73 -17.05
CA MET A 778 -10.37 -30.58 -16.05
C MET A 778 -11.70 -31.25 -16.44
N ARG A 779 -11.77 -31.91 -17.60
CA ARG A 779 -13.03 -32.43 -18.18
C ARG A 779 -13.55 -33.71 -17.51
N SER A 780 -12.73 -34.37 -16.71
CA SER A 780 -13.11 -35.58 -15.98
C SER A 780 -14.15 -35.25 -14.88
N PRO A 781 -15.24 -36.03 -14.72
CA PRO A 781 -16.27 -35.77 -13.69
C PRO A 781 -15.77 -35.77 -12.24
N LYS A 782 -14.54 -36.23 -11.98
CA LYS A 782 -13.89 -36.23 -10.66
C LYS A 782 -12.87 -35.11 -10.47
N THR A 783 -12.80 -34.18 -11.42
CA THR A 783 -11.84 -33.07 -11.45
C THR A 783 -12.55 -31.71 -11.33
N MET A 784 -12.59 -30.88 -12.37
CA MET A 784 -13.27 -29.57 -12.35
C MET A 784 -14.09 -29.32 -13.64
N PRO A 785 -15.12 -30.13 -13.92
CA PRO A 785 -15.88 -30.05 -15.17
C PRO A 785 -16.53 -28.67 -15.40
N LYS A 786 -16.94 -27.98 -14.33
CA LYS A 786 -17.47 -26.60 -14.40
C LYS A 786 -16.47 -25.61 -15.02
N TYR A 787 -15.19 -25.68 -14.64
CA TYR A 787 -14.12 -24.85 -15.23
C TYR A 787 -13.78 -25.30 -16.65
N ALA A 788 -13.80 -26.60 -16.94
CA ALA A 788 -13.61 -27.11 -18.31
C ALA A 788 -14.69 -26.57 -19.27
N ASP A 789 -15.95 -26.55 -18.86
CA ASP A 789 -17.04 -25.94 -19.61
C ASP A 789 -16.91 -24.41 -19.71
N ALA A 790 -16.45 -23.72 -18.65
CA ALA A 790 -16.23 -22.27 -18.68
C ALA A 790 -15.13 -21.85 -19.67
N PHE A 791 -14.01 -22.58 -19.71
CA PHE A 791 -12.97 -22.39 -20.73
C PHE A 791 -13.51 -22.69 -22.14
N PHE A 792 -14.23 -23.81 -22.31
CA PHE A 792 -14.80 -24.20 -23.60
C PHE A 792 -15.84 -23.19 -24.12
N GLU A 793 -16.81 -22.76 -23.29
CA GLU A 793 -17.78 -21.69 -23.65
C GLU A 793 -17.04 -20.39 -23.98
N THR A 794 -16.04 -20.00 -23.19
CA THR A 794 -15.37 -18.69 -23.34
C THR A 794 -14.50 -18.65 -24.59
N LEU A 795 -13.69 -19.67 -24.85
CA LEU A 795 -12.83 -19.72 -26.04
C LEU A 795 -13.65 -19.82 -27.34
N ASN A 796 -14.69 -20.65 -27.37
CA ASN A 796 -15.60 -20.71 -28.53
C ASN A 796 -16.44 -19.43 -28.69
N ARG A 797 -16.81 -18.75 -27.59
CA ARG A 797 -17.49 -17.45 -27.63
C ARG A 797 -16.60 -16.38 -28.26
N ILE A 798 -15.35 -16.26 -27.83
CA ILE A 798 -14.36 -15.31 -28.39
C ILE A 798 -14.19 -15.55 -29.90
N LYS A 799 -14.14 -16.81 -30.36
CA LYS A 799 -14.07 -17.17 -31.79
C LYS A 799 -15.26 -16.67 -32.65
N THR A 800 -16.43 -16.38 -32.05
CA THR A 800 -17.59 -15.87 -32.80
C THR A 800 -17.69 -14.34 -32.90
N TYR A 801 -16.82 -13.62 -32.17
CA TYR A 801 -16.73 -12.17 -32.20
C TYR A 801 -16.04 -11.64 -33.46
N ASP A 802 -16.26 -10.35 -33.73
CA ASP A 802 -15.46 -9.61 -34.71
C ASP A 802 -13.98 -9.54 -34.25
N PRO A 803 -12.98 -9.59 -35.16
CA PRO A 803 -11.56 -9.51 -34.79
C PRO A 803 -11.20 -8.28 -33.95
N VAL A 804 -11.89 -7.15 -34.12
CA VAL A 804 -11.71 -5.95 -33.29
C VAL A 804 -12.15 -6.24 -31.84
N LEU A 805 -13.37 -6.75 -31.66
CA LEU A 805 -13.91 -7.14 -30.35
C LEU A 805 -13.07 -8.26 -29.70
N GLN A 806 -12.53 -9.20 -30.47
CA GLN A 806 -11.60 -10.23 -29.99
C GLN A 806 -10.31 -9.60 -29.44
N ARG A 807 -9.68 -8.68 -30.17
CA ARG A 807 -8.47 -7.98 -29.72
C ARG A 807 -8.73 -7.20 -28.43
N PHE A 808 -9.82 -6.44 -28.38
CA PHE A 808 -10.22 -5.69 -27.18
C PHE A 808 -10.51 -6.59 -25.97
N PHE A 809 -11.20 -7.72 -26.17
CA PHE A 809 -11.49 -8.68 -25.11
C PHE A 809 -10.21 -9.17 -24.44
N LEU A 810 -9.25 -9.65 -25.24
CA LEU A 810 -8.01 -10.25 -24.78
C LEU A 810 -7.07 -9.20 -24.16
N HIS A 811 -6.86 -8.07 -24.84
CA HIS A 811 -5.89 -7.03 -24.41
C HIS A 811 -6.35 -6.19 -23.21
N ASN A 812 -7.53 -6.48 -22.67
CA ASN A 812 -8.06 -5.90 -21.43
C ASN A 812 -8.40 -6.97 -20.38
N TRP A 813 -8.03 -8.24 -20.57
CA TRP A 813 -8.37 -9.35 -19.65
C TRP A 813 -7.42 -9.43 -18.45
N LEU A 814 -6.26 -8.76 -18.55
CA LEU A 814 -5.31 -8.47 -17.47
C LEU A 814 -5.16 -6.95 -17.31
N VAL A 815 -4.66 -6.52 -16.16
CA VAL A 815 -4.49 -5.10 -15.78
C VAL A 815 -3.12 -4.86 -15.14
N ASN A 816 -2.60 -3.64 -15.26
CA ASN A 816 -1.28 -3.26 -14.74
C ASN A 816 -1.36 -1.89 -14.05
N LEU A 817 -1.47 -1.88 -12.72
CA LEU A 817 -1.59 -0.64 -11.95
C LEU A 817 -0.32 0.20 -11.91
N THR A 818 0.83 -0.37 -12.28
CA THR A 818 2.15 0.27 -12.15
C THR A 818 2.62 0.93 -13.45
N GLY A 819 2.26 0.37 -14.60
CA GLY A 819 2.83 0.69 -15.90
C GLY A 819 4.23 0.09 -16.14
N LEU A 820 4.67 -0.89 -15.34
CA LEU A 820 5.99 -1.52 -15.42
C LEU A 820 5.93 -2.93 -16.04
N ALA A 821 7.04 -3.39 -16.63
CA ALA A 821 7.13 -4.76 -17.17
C ALA A 821 7.12 -5.81 -16.04
N PHE A 822 6.58 -7.00 -16.33
CA PHE A 822 6.34 -8.06 -15.34
C PHE A 822 5.49 -7.60 -14.13
N ARG A 823 4.46 -6.78 -14.40
CA ARG A 823 3.51 -6.22 -13.42
C ARG A 823 2.04 -6.25 -13.90
N PHE A 824 1.67 -7.32 -14.61
CA PHE A 824 0.27 -7.58 -14.99
C PHE A 824 -0.38 -8.55 -13.99
N LYS A 825 -1.57 -8.20 -13.51
CA LYS A 825 -2.41 -9.01 -12.63
C LYS A 825 -3.79 -9.28 -13.22
N GLU A 826 -4.54 -10.19 -12.62
CA GLU A 826 -5.89 -10.52 -13.05
C GLU A 826 -6.95 -9.46 -12.65
N VAL A 827 -7.99 -9.30 -13.48
CA VAL A 827 -9.09 -8.34 -13.22
C VAL A 827 -9.91 -8.71 -11.99
N ASP A 828 -10.13 -10.01 -11.72
CA ASP A 828 -10.84 -10.49 -10.55
C ASP A 828 -9.99 -10.43 -9.26
N LEU A 829 -8.66 -10.63 -9.36
CA LEU A 829 -7.76 -10.37 -8.23
C LEU A 829 -7.79 -8.89 -7.81
N LEU A 830 -7.87 -7.96 -8.77
CA LEU A 830 -8.00 -6.54 -8.49
C LEU A 830 -9.29 -6.20 -7.70
N GLN A 831 -10.38 -6.95 -7.94
CA GLN A 831 -11.62 -6.77 -7.19
C GLN A 831 -11.52 -7.36 -5.79
N GLU A 832 -10.93 -8.56 -5.63
CA GLU A 832 -10.81 -9.14 -4.29
C GLU A 832 -9.80 -8.37 -3.41
N HIS A 833 -8.80 -7.70 -3.99
CA HIS A 833 -7.99 -6.70 -3.29
C HIS A 833 -8.86 -5.58 -2.68
N GLN A 834 -9.85 -5.05 -3.42
CA GLN A 834 -10.77 -4.03 -2.89
C GLN A 834 -11.74 -4.59 -1.85
N ASN A 835 -12.25 -5.82 -2.06
CA ASN A 835 -13.03 -6.53 -1.04
C ASN A 835 -12.21 -6.66 0.25
N PHE A 836 -10.93 -7.02 0.19
CA PHE A 836 -10.04 -7.08 1.35
C PHE A 836 -9.85 -5.71 2.03
N TRP A 837 -9.55 -4.64 1.27
CA TRP A 837 -9.47 -3.28 1.84
C TRP A 837 -10.78 -2.90 2.56
N ALA A 838 -11.94 -3.30 2.05
CA ALA A 838 -13.25 -3.07 2.66
C ALA A 838 -13.58 -4.01 3.85
N LYS A 839 -13.25 -5.31 3.77
CA LYS A 839 -13.51 -6.37 4.78
C LYS A 839 -12.61 -6.22 6.01
N ILE A 840 -11.33 -5.89 5.82
CA ILE A 840 -10.28 -5.95 6.84
C ILE A 840 -9.87 -4.55 7.34
N VAL A 841 -9.53 -3.63 6.43
CA VAL A 841 -8.90 -2.35 6.78
C VAL A 841 -9.93 -1.28 7.13
N TYR A 842 -10.92 -1.11 6.25
CA TYR A 842 -11.91 -0.03 6.30
C TYR A 842 -13.25 -0.45 6.92
N ASN A 843 -13.36 -1.67 7.42
CA ASN A 843 -14.55 -2.19 8.10
C ASN A 843 -14.78 -1.45 9.43
N ALA A 844 -15.87 -0.67 9.52
CA ALA A 844 -16.09 0.21 10.68
C ALA A 844 -16.25 -0.57 12.00
N LYS A 845 -15.55 -0.11 13.03
CA LYS A 845 -15.60 -0.67 14.39
C LYS A 845 -16.84 -0.16 15.14
N GLY A 846 -17.56 -1.06 15.81
CA GLY A 846 -18.73 -0.73 16.64
C GLY A 846 -19.93 -0.20 15.86
N VAL A 847 -20.68 0.74 16.45
CA VAL A 847 -22.00 1.22 15.95
C VAL A 847 -22.00 1.90 14.57
N ASN A 848 -20.83 2.22 14.02
CA ASN A 848 -20.72 2.79 12.67
C ASN A 848 -20.75 1.73 11.56
N ARG A 849 -20.60 0.45 11.91
CA ARG A 849 -20.59 -0.68 10.97
C ARG A 849 -21.95 -0.78 10.26
N SER A 850 -21.95 -0.45 8.97
CA SER A 850 -23.17 -0.30 8.17
C SER A 850 -22.84 -0.27 6.68
N TRP A 851 -23.79 -0.67 5.84
CA TRP A 851 -23.65 -0.54 4.39
C TRP A 851 -23.55 0.92 3.92
N THR A 852 -24.17 1.87 4.63
CA THR A 852 -24.00 3.31 4.39
C THR A 852 -22.59 3.81 4.74
N TRP A 853 -21.84 3.14 5.62
CA TRP A 853 -20.42 3.38 5.79
C TRP A 853 -19.61 2.78 4.63
N LEU A 854 -19.84 1.50 4.33
CA LEU A 854 -19.12 0.77 3.27
C LEU A 854 -19.25 1.46 1.90
N ALA A 855 -20.46 1.87 1.52
CA ALA A 855 -20.76 2.57 0.28
C ALA A 855 -19.99 3.90 0.11
N ARG A 856 -19.61 4.56 1.20
CA ARG A 856 -18.81 5.80 1.16
C ARG A 856 -17.32 5.50 1.15
N ILE A 857 -16.88 4.55 1.99
CA ILE A 857 -15.46 4.27 2.17
C ILE A 857 -14.85 3.53 0.97
N THR A 858 -15.59 2.66 0.26
CA THR A 858 -15.05 1.94 -0.91
C THR A 858 -14.57 2.89 -2.01
N VAL A 859 -15.41 3.86 -2.38
CA VAL A 859 -15.07 4.94 -3.34
C VAL A 859 -13.81 5.70 -2.92
N CYS A 860 -13.52 5.78 -1.62
CA CYS A 860 -12.38 6.51 -1.06
C CYS A 860 -11.11 5.67 -0.87
N ILE A 861 -11.13 4.34 -1.01
CA ILE A 861 -10.03 3.42 -0.63
C ILE A 861 -8.67 3.90 -1.17
N PHE A 862 -8.57 4.16 -2.47
CA PHE A 862 -7.30 4.53 -3.07
C PHE A 862 -6.88 5.97 -2.80
N ALA A 863 -7.83 6.91 -2.65
CA ALA A 863 -7.53 8.27 -2.24
C ALA A 863 -6.98 8.33 -0.80
N LEU A 864 -7.52 7.50 0.11
CA LEU A 864 -7.02 7.35 1.47
C LEU A 864 -5.65 6.63 1.51
N ARG A 865 -5.51 5.52 0.79
CA ARG A 865 -4.22 4.80 0.64
C ARG A 865 -3.12 5.71 0.11
N ASP A 866 -3.42 6.51 -0.91
CA ASP A 866 -2.43 7.38 -1.53
C ASP A 866 -2.17 8.63 -0.67
N ALA A 867 -3.13 9.10 0.15
CA ALA A 867 -2.87 10.04 1.24
C ALA A 867 -1.92 9.48 2.31
N MET A 868 -2.03 8.20 2.67
CA MET A 868 -1.10 7.54 3.60
C MET A 868 0.32 7.49 3.02
N LYS A 869 0.48 7.15 1.74
CA LYS A 869 1.77 7.22 1.03
C LYS A 869 2.35 8.64 1.05
N THR A 870 1.55 9.65 0.73
CA THR A 870 1.95 11.06 0.79
C THR A 870 2.44 11.42 2.19
N VAL A 871 1.71 11.09 3.26
CA VAL A 871 2.12 11.40 4.64
C VAL A 871 3.38 10.63 5.05
N HIS A 872 3.51 9.34 4.75
CA HIS A 872 4.69 8.54 5.08
C HIS A 872 5.97 9.12 4.46
N ALA A 873 5.96 9.32 3.13
CA ALA A 873 7.09 9.89 2.40
C ALA A 873 7.43 11.32 2.89
N THR A 874 6.39 12.13 3.14
CA THR A 874 6.53 13.53 3.56
C THR A 874 7.10 13.67 4.97
N PHE A 875 6.72 12.80 5.91
CA PHE A 875 7.27 12.77 7.26
C PHE A 875 8.60 12.00 7.36
N LYS A 876 9.11 11.46 6.25
CA LYS A 876 10.31 10.59 6.19
C LYS A 876 10.19 9.40 7.15
N ILE A 877 8.98 8.86 7.30
CA ILE A 877 8.77 7.63 8.07
C ILE A 877 9.48 6.52 7.29
N PRO A 878 10.48 5.82 7.86
CA PRO A 878 11.06 4.67 7.17
C PRO A 878 9.98 3.60 7.06
N ASP A 879 9.75 3.05 5.88
CA ASP A 879 8.71 2.03 5.71
C ASP A 879 9.08 0.82 6.58
N TYR A 880 8.20 0.49 7.54
CA TYR A 880 8.45 -0.51 8.58
C TYR A 880 8.33 -1.93 8.00
N GLY A 881 9.33 -2.30 7.18
CA GLY A 881 9.27 -3.46 6.29
C GLY A 881 9.01 -3.06 4.85
N THR A 882 9.93 -2.30 4.22
CA THR A 882 9.93 -1.87 2.80
C THR A 882 9.74 -2.98 1.74
N LYS A 883 9.63 -4.24 2.18
CA LYS A 883 9.45 -5.49 1.44
C LYS A 883 8.83 -6.52 2.37
N HIS A 884 7.74 -7.16 1.98
CA HIS A 884 7.49 -8.52 2.48
C HIS A 884 8.71 -9.35 2.08
N THR A 885 9.48 -9.82 3.07
CA THR A 885 10.67 -10.61 2.79
C THR A 885 10.20 -12.04 2.51
N VAL A 886 9.83 -12.31 1.25
CA VAL A 886 9.44 -13.66 0.78
C VAL A 886 10.44 -14.66 1.34
N PRO A 887 10.02 -15.62 2.20
CA PRO A 887 10.95 -16.49 2.90
C PRO A 887 11.89 -17.23 1.95
N ASP A 888 13.17 -17.36 2.31
CA ASP A 888 14.18 -17.97 1.44
C ASP A 888 13.95 -19.48 1.26
N MET A 889 13.22 -19.82 0.20
CA MET A 889 12.88 -21.20 -0.21
C MET A 889 14.09 -22.07 -0.60
N GLN A 890 15.31 -21.53 -0.66
CA GLN A 890 16.49 -22.26 -1.16
C GLN A 890 16.84 -23.51 -0.33
N ASN A 891 16.46 -23.55 0.95
CA ASN A 891 16.72 -24.72 1.79
C ASN A 891 15.70 -25.84 1.53
N GLU A 892 14.44 -25.49 1.34
CA GLU A 892 13.34 -26.37 0.98
C GLU A 892 13.57 -26.95 -0.43
N ILE A 893 13.92 -26.10 -1.40
CA ILE A 893 14.26 -26.48 -2.79
C ILE A 893 15.44 -27.45 -2.81
N ARG A 894 16.52 -27.15 -2.08
CA ARG A 894 17.68 -28.05 -1.95
C ARG A 894 17.26 -29.39 -1.33
N ARG A 895 16.41 -29.37 -0.30
CA ARG A 895 15.95 -30.56 0.42
C ARG A 895 15.01 -31.45 -0.39
N VAL A 896 14.20 -30.87 -1.29
CA VAL A 896 13.48 -31.62 -2.34
C VAL A 896 14.48 -32.28 -3.28
N ALA A 897 15.38 -31.48 -3.89
CA ALA A 897 16.34 -31.97 -4.87
C ALA A 897 17.23 -33.11 -4.34
N GLU A 898 17.80 -32.97 -3.14
CA GLU A 898 18.62 -33.99 -2.46
C GLU A 898 17.87 -35.31 -2.19
N ARG A 899 16.55 -35.28 -2.08
CA ARG A 899 15.75 -36.44 -1.69
C ARG A 899 15.25 -37.25 -2.87
N THR A 900 14.95 -36.59 -3.99
CA THR A 900 14.52 -37.23 -5.25
C THR A 900 15.59 -38.20 -5.77
N VAL A 901 16.88 -37.87 -5.58
CA VAL A 901 18.06 -38.75 -5.75
C VAL A 901 17.90 -40.14 -5.10
N SER A 902 17.28 -40.19 -3.91
CA SER A 902 17.41 -41.32 -2.98
C SER A 902 16.44 -42.48 -3.21
N LYS A 903 15.38 -42.26 -4.03
CA LYS A 903 14.32 -43.25 -4.23
C LYS A 903 13.73 -43.32 -5.65
N SER A 904 13.68 -42.22 -6.39
CA SER A 904 12.86 -42.14 -7.63
C SER A 904 13.64 -42.32 -8.93
N TYR A 905 14.97 -42.16 -8.90
CA TYR A 905 15.84 -42.18 -10.09
C TYR A 905 16.98 -43.22 -9.97
N GLY A 906 16.69 -44.34 -9.32
CA GLY A 906 17.64 -45.42 -9.06
C GLY A 906 18.05 -46.19 -10.33
N ARG A 907 19.24 -45.85 -10.86
CA ARG A 907 19.94 -46.50 -11.99
C ARG A 907 19.67 -48.01 -12.15
N ASN A 908 19.61 -48.46 -13.41
CA ASN A 908 19.67 -49.87 -13.83
C ASN A 908 20.80 -50.64 -13.12
N GLY A 909 20.48 -51.33 -12.03
CA GLY A 909 21.42 -52.12 -11.23
C GLY A 909 20.70 -53.17 -10.39
N PRO A 910 21.27 -54.38 -10.21
CA PRO A 910 20.59 -55.50 -9.52
C PRO A 910 20.60 -55.32 -7.99
N GLY A 911 19.82 -54.37 -7.48
CA GLY A 911 19.86 -53.90 -6.09
C GLY A 911 18.50 -53.71 -5.43
N ARG A 912 17.64 -54.75 -5.42
CA ARG A 912 16.37 -54.72 -4.64
C ARG A 912 16.65 -54.58 -3.14
N ILE A 913 16.52 -53.38 -2.58
CA ILE A 913 16.33 -53.21 -1.12
C ILE A 913 14.99 -53.85 -0.77
N LYS A 914 15.02 -54.91 0.05
CA LYS A 914 13.79 -55.60 0.48
C LYS A 914 13.00 -54.70 1.42
N TRP A 915 11.71 -54.51 1.12
CA TRP A 915 10.75 -53.73 1.93
C TRP A 915 10.62 -54.19 3.40
N CYS A 916 11.15 -55.36 3.77
CA CYS A 916 11.05 -55.94 5.11
C CYS A 916 11.90 -55.22 6.17
N GLU A 917 13.05 -54.63 5.83
CA GLU A 917 14.02 -54.16 6.83
C GLU A 917 13.73 -52.76 7.37
N PHE A 918 13.12 -51.88 6.54
CA PHE A 918 12.85 -50.49 6.94
C PHE A 918 11.77 -50.36 8.03
N VAL A 919 10.86 -51.34 8.12
CA VAL A 919 9.79 -51.42 9.14
C VAL A 919 10.37 -51.60 10.56
N ILE A 920 11.58 -52.14 10.69
CA ILE A 920 12.25 -52.34 11.97
C ILE A 920 12.86 -51.03 12.49
N TYR A 921 13.32 -50.14 11.61
CA TYR A 921 14.00 -48.91 12.01
C TYR A 921 13.04 -47.82 12.53
N LEU A 922 11.85 -47.71 11.92
CA LEU A 922 10.83 -46.72 12.32
C LEU A 922 10.15 -47.03 13.67
N LYS A 923 10.26 -48.25 14.20
CA LYS A 923 9.69 -48.61 15.52
C LYS A 923 10.51 -48.12 16.72
N ARG A 924 11.60 -47.36 16.52
CA ARG A 924 12.57 -47.04 17.58
C ARG A 924 12.67 -45.58 18.01
N TYR A 925 11.86 -44.68 17.45
CA TYR A 925 11.81 -43.27 17.86
C TYR A 925 10.37 -42.78 18.08
N THR A 926 10.24 -41.90 19.08
CA THR A 926 9.01 -41.16 19.48
C THR A 926 7.75 -42.01 19.70
N LEU A 927 7.67 -42.60 20.89
CA LEU A 927 6.38 -42.69 21.60
C LEU A 927 5.86 -41.27 21.86
N ILE A 928 4.60 -41.00 21.51
CA ILE A 928 3.85 -39.86 22.04
C ILE A 928 3.01 -40.38 23.24
N PRO A 929 2.97 -39.70 24.39
CA PRO A 929 2.15 -40.15 25.52
C PRO A 929 0.65 -40.11 25.18
N PRO A 930 -0.17 -41.08 25.62
CA PRO A 930 -1.62 -41.02 25.46
C PRO A 930 -2.20 -39.94 26.40
N GLY A 931 -2.36 -38.72 25.90
CA GLY A 931 -2.70 -37.55 26.71
C GLY A 931 -3.26 -36.36 25.93
N SER A 932 -3.91 -36.60 24.80
CA SER A 932 -4.66 -35.60 24.03
C SER A 932 -5.87 -36.25 23.39
N GLU A 933 -7.08 -35.77 23.71
CA GLU A 933 -8.34 -36.37 23.25
C GLU A 933 -8.57 -36.06 21.76
N VAL A 934 -8.27 -37.05 20.91
CA VAL A 934 -8.79 -37.09 19.54
C VAL A 934 -10.19 -37.68 19.62
N GLU A 935 -11.21 -36.92 19.22
CA GLU A 935 -12.59 -37.41 19.19
C GLU A 935 -12.69 -38.70 18.37
N GLN A 936 -13.25 -39.75 18.97
CA GLN A 936 -13.36 -41.05 18.35
C GLN A 936 -14.40 -41.02 17.24
N THR A 937 -13.95 -41.14 15.99
CA THR A 937 -14.81 -41.41 14.84
C THR A 937 -15.55 -42.73 15.06
N ARG A 938 -16.85 -42.66 15.39
CA ARG A 938 -17.72 -43.84 15.47
C ARG A 938 -17.85 -44.51 14.11
N ASP A 939 -17.86 -45.84 14.12
CA ASP A 939 -18.26 -46.64 12.97
C ASP A 939 -19.66 -46.24 12.47
N LEU A 940 -19.77 -46.00 11.17
CA LEU A 940 -21.06 -46.01 10.45
C LEU A 940 -20.91 -46.89 9.21
N THR A 941 -21.56 -48.04 9.25
CA THR A 941 -21.72 -48.96 8.13
C THR A 941 -22.73 -48.42 7.12
N SER A 942 -22.69 -48.97 5.89
CA SER A 942 -23.71 -48.81 4.83
C SER A 942 -24.10 -47.37 4.49
N ALA A 943 -23.31 -46.76 3.60
CA ALA A 943 -23.81 -45.67 2.76
C ALA A 943 -24.48 -46.27 1.50
N ASP A 944 -25.78 -46.53 1.59
CA ASP A 944 -26.65 -46.33 0.42
C ASP A 944 -26.80 -44.81 0.23
N GLY A 945 -26.85 -44.34 -1.02
CA GLY A 945 -26.69 -42.91 -1.35
C GLY A 945 -27.98 -42.10 -1.34
N ASP A 946 -27.86 -40.85 -0.90
CA ASP A 946 -28.62 -39.70 -1.37
C ASP A 946 -27.59 -38.67 -1.86
N ASP A 947 -27.69 -38.24 -3.12
CA ASP A 947 -26.73 -37.31 -3.75
C ASP A 947 -27.19 -35.85 -3.57
N ASP A 948 -26.75 -35.21 -2.49
CA ASP A 948 -26.85 -33.75 -2.32
C ASP A 948 -25.84 -33.03 -3.25
N GLU A 949 -26.17 -32.91 -4.54
CA GLU A 949 -25.34 -32.24 -5.57
C GLU A 949 -25.21 -30.70 -5.40
N ASN A 950 -25.47 -30.17 -4.20
CA ASN A 950 -25.46 -28.73 -3.92
C ASN A 950 -24.45 -28.30 -2.82
N THR A 951 -23.32 -28.99 -2.70
CA THR A 951 -22.14 -28.39 -2.06
C THR A 951 -21.58 -27.29 -2.97
N GLN A 952 -21.89 -26.05 -2.61
CA GLN A 952 -21.28 -24.83 -3.17
C GLN A 952 -19.75 -24.94 -3.04
N GLU A 953 -19.04 -24.94 -4.17
CA GLU A 953 -17.64 -25.40 -4.27
C GLU A 953 -16.62 -24.25 -4.27
N ASP A 954 -17.07 -23.10 -3.81
CA ASP A 954 -16.41 -21.83 -4.03
C ASP A 954 -15.46 -21.53 -2.85
N HIS A 955 -14.17 -21.54 -3.14
CA HIS A 955 -13.13 -21.23 -2.16
C HIS A 955 -12.94 -19.72 -2.14
N GLU A 956 -13.57 -19.04 -1.18
CA GLU A 956 -13.29 -17.62 -0.87
C GLU A 956 -11.78 -17.44 -0.68
N ALA A 957 -11.22 -16.38 -1.28
CA ALA A 957 -9.82 -16.03 -1.09
C ALA A 957 -9.56 -15.70 0.39
N THR A 958 -8.51 -16.28 0.96
CA THR A 958 -8.04 -15.93 2.30
C THR A 958 -7.29 -14.60 2.27
N GLN A 959 -7.11 -13.96 3.43
CA GLN A 959 -6.24 -12.79 3.55
C GLN A 959 -4.86 -13.10 2.95
N GLU A 960 -4.32 -14.28 3.29
CA GLU A 960 -2.98 -14.62 2.86
C GLU A 960 -2.87 -14.77 1.33
N ASP A 961 -3.93 -15.21 0.64
CA ASP A 961 -3.96 -15.36 -0.82
C ASP A 961 -3.75 -14.04 -1.60
N LEU A 962 -3.99 -12.89 -0.95
CA LEU A 962 -3.95 -11.55 -1.56
C LEU A 962 -2.64 -10.81 -1.25
N GLU A 963 -2.00 -11.10 -0.11
CA GLU A 963 -0.70 -10.54 0.31
C GLU A 963 0.48 -10.88 -0.63
N MET A 964 0.33 -11.82 -1.56
CA MET A 964 1.43 -12.26 -2.45
C MET A 964 1.68 -11.35 -3.67
N ASP A 965 0.97 -10.24 -3.79
CA ASP A 965 1.13 -9.33 -4.91
C ASP A 965 2.09 -8.18 -4.57
N ASP A 966 3.36 -8.30 -4.99
CA ASP A 966 4.47 -7.31 -4.83
C ASP A 966 4.20 -5.92 -5.47
N GLU A 967 2.96 -5.64 -5.84
CA GLU A 967 2.51 -4.54 -6.69
C GLU A 967 1.52 -3.62 -5.98
N GLU A 968 0.90 -4.09 -4.89
CA GLU A 968 0.23 -3.25 -3.90
C GLU A 968 0.96 -3.33 -2.55
N PRO A 969 1.23 -2.20 -1.88
CA PRO A 969 2.03 -2.19 -0.66
C PRO A 969 1.20 -2.64 0.55
N TYR A 970 0.88 -3.93 0.60
CA TYR A 970 0.46 -4.65 1.80
C TYR A 970 1.50 -4.56 2.93
N GLU A 971 2.75 -4.24 2.59
CA GLU A 971 3.83 -3.78 3.47
C GLU A 971 3.42 -2.67 4.45
N MET A 972 2.58 -1.71 4.00
CA MET A 972 2.04 -0.65 4.86
C MET A 972 1.03 -1.20 5.89
N LEU A 973 0.44 -2.36 5.56
CA LEU A 973 -0.65 -2.98 6.30
C LEU A 973 -0.16 -3.95 7.38
N ASP A 974 0.92 -4.71 7.14
CA ASP A 974 1.58 -5.52 8.18
C ASP A 974 1.93 -4.66 9.41
N SER A 975 2.43 -3.44 9.17
CA SER A 975 2.72 -2.47 10.24
C SER A 975 1.47 -1.96 10.97
N LEU A 976 0.27 -2.08 10.40
CA LEU A 976 -1.00 -1.65 11.01
C LEU A 976 -1.73 -2.82 11.69
N LEU A 977 -1.77 -3.99 11.04
CA LEU A 977 -2.32 -5.23 11.58
C LEU A 977 -1.49 -5.71 12.77
N GLY A 978 -0.15 -5.71 12.67
CA GLY A 978 0.73 -6.06 13.79
C GLY A 978 0.53 -5.17 15.02
N THR A 979 0.23 -3.88 14.84
CA THR A 979 -0.18 -3.02 15.97
C THR A 979 -1.60 -3.30 16.45
N ALA A 980 -2.54 -3.62 15.56
CA ALA A 980 -3.92 -3.92 15.93
C ALA A 980 -4.06 -5.25 16.69
N GLU A 981 -3.28 -6.27 16.32
CA GLU A 981 -3.18 -7.55 17.02
C GLU A 981 -2.46 -7.39 18.36
N ALA A 982 -1.31 -6.69 18.40
CA ALA A 982 -0.61 -6.41 19.67
C ALA A 982 -1.51 -5.64 20.66
N MET A 983 -2.27 -4.64 20.19
CA MET A 983 -3.23 -3.91 21.03
C MET A 983 -4.48 -4.73 21.39
N ALA A 984 -4.79 -5.81 20.66
CA ALA A 984 -5.84 -6.75 21.04
C ALA A 984 -5.34 -7.72 22.13
N ASP A 985 -4.13 -8.27 21.97
CA ASP A 985 -3.52 -9.17 22.95
C ASP A 985 -3.16 -8.45 24.26
N GLU A 986 -2.75 -7.17 24.23
CA GLU A 986 -2.63 -6.32 25.43
C GLU A 986 -3.99 -5.92 26.06
N MET A 987 -5.12 -6.22 25.40
CA MET A 987 -6.48 -6.05 25.96
C MET A 987 -7.14 -7.36 26.41
N PHE A 988 -6.54 -8.52 26.10
CA PHE A 988 -7.02 -9.85 26.51
C PHE A 988 -6.12 -10.58 27.53
N ASN A 989 -5.03 -9.94 27.97
CA ASN A 989 -4.18 -10.36 29.10
C ASN A 989 -4.28 -9.41 30.30
#